data_AF-A0A497EUC4-F1
#
_entry.id   AF-A0A497EUC4-F1
#
_cell.length_a   1.000
_cell.length_b   1.000
_cell.length_c   1.000
_cell.angle_alpha   90.00
_cell.angle_beta   90.00
_cell.angle_gamma   90.00
#
_symmetry.space_group_name_H-M   'P 1'
#
loop_
_entity.id
_entity.type
_entity.pdbx_description
1 polymer ?
#
loop_
_entity_poly.entity_id
_entity_poly.type
_entity_poly.pdbx_seq_one_letter_code
_entity_poly.pdbx_strand_id
1 'polypeptide(L)'
;MRKVLFVAITLLLLINQAKAELINSTIAPIDHKPIEVEPITNGTEILIIKDVEPWFIGAHGPAIEAVLNELGKTYDIINSGQLRSVDLSKYKIIIVASDQYTSTYNNLIANKEKLAEFVYNGGILIAHACDHGWHEGVWIESWLPLGVTKVNEYTNTLSIIDSRNPIINGTPHGGKITDEGLDEWCFSTHGYFTNLPPGTRKIIGISPNPEEKPTYIIYSYGSGFVLATMQTIEWAWSGGQEYWGLGEEQKNLLRNEIEYALVLALDIDKFSFTNAEFSEWARSQGICTFISLQEIIDYYTENPPPFKTPSPFYWLLYLIGKKSHELGHCYGMSAAALDYYLHPEKIPNGKKVHELTMEEAANDIEYYQTHWIFDIDVVTKGLMLFSGLISPKDEFEFIKKSLYEGKPVIVALYCPEAYQLLGISFPGFHNVVEYKFEEYEDEIIDYVYDPNYENQYYELGGSKIIYKYFIDDTLTMGYYYVGDLKCTRFASLTGAVDYSIWDKILYILVHSPVELHVYNPQGKHVGLKEGKLETQFPAVYIQDEEEGVTLVVIPRYETGKYTIKLVGKESGRYNMTIASVFNGITYEKTVLGEIDKDEEEYYTASISQEGVLKVEPVTPTEIPEFTPFGVMFICLLLFVIIRRPK
;
A
#
# COMPACT_ATOMS: atom_id res chain seq x y z
N MET A 1 -21.18 71.12 -11.41
CA MET A 1 -21.16 69.79 -12.07
C MET A 1 -20.10 68.85 -11.52
N ARG A 2 -18.78 69.15 -11.53
CA ARG A 2 -17.73 68.22 -11.05
C ARG A 2 -17.90 67.69 -9.62
N LYS A 3 -18.35 68.52 -8.66
CA LYS A 3 -18.60 68.07 -7.28
C LYS A 3 -19.82 67.14 -7.14
N VAL A 4 -20.85 67.32 -7.97
CA VAL A 4 -22.06 66.48 -7.96
C VAL A 4 -21.77 65.12 -8.61
N LEU A 5 -20.96 65.10 -9.68
CA LEU A 5 -20.51 63.87 -10.32
C LEU A 5 -19.58 63.05 -9.40
N PHE A 6 -18.67 63.71 -8.67
CA PHE A 6 -17.80 63.05 -7.70
C PHE A 6 -18.61 62.43 -6.55
N VAL A 7 -19.53 63.18 -5.95
CA VAL A 7 -20.42 62.66 -4.90
C VAL A 7 -21.29 61.51 -5.43
N ALA A 8 -21.84 61.61 -6.63
CA ALA A 8 -22.63 60.54 -7.23
C ALA A 8 -21.81 59.26 -7.47
N ILE A 9 -20.57 59.37 -7.94
CA ILE A 9 -19.66 58.23 -8.14
C ILE A 9 -19.26 57.62 -6.79
N THR A 10 -18.93 58.44 -5.79
CA THR A 10 -18.61 57.95 -4.44
C THR A 10 -19.81 57.29 -3.76
N LEU A 11 -21.02 57.83 -3.95
CA LEU A 11 -22.25 57.23 -3.43
C LEU A 11 -22.57 55.91 -4.15
N LEU A 12 -22.34 55.83 -5.46
CA LEU A 12 -22.52 54.60 -6.24
C LEU A 12 -21.52 53.51 -5.81
N LEU A 13 -20.27 53.90 -5.55
CA LEU A 13 -19.24 53.01 -5.04
C LEU A 13 -19.58 52.52 -3.62
N LEU A 14 -20.02 53.42 -2.74
CA LEU A 14 -20.48 53.06 -1.38
C LEU A 14 -21.71 52.15 -1.40
N ILE A 15 -22.66 52.38 -2.32
CA ILE A 15 -23.84 51.52 -2.49
C ILE A 15 -23.45 50.14 -3.04
N ASN A 16 -22.51 50.07 -3.98
CA ASN A 16 -22.01 48.79 -4.49
C ASN A 16 -21.20 48.02 -3.45
N GLN A 17 -20.42 48.72 -2.62
CA GLN A 17 -19.66 48.12 -1.51
C GLN A 17 -20.60 47.62 -0.41
N ALA A 18 -21.63 48.40 -0.04
CA ALA A 18 -22.67 47.97 0.91
C ALA A 18 -23.56 46.85 0.36
N LYS A 19 -23.71 46.71 -0.97
CA LYS A 19 -24.41 45.58 -1.60
C LYS A 19 -23.61 44.28 -1.55
N ALA A 20 -22.28 44.35 -1.66
CA ALA A 20 -21.40 43.19 -1.52
C ALA A 20 -21.41 42.65 -0.08
N GLU A 21 -21.50 43.52 0.93
CA GLU A 21 -21.56 43.13 2.36
C GLU A 21 -22.81 42.32 2.77
N LEU A 22 -23.85 42.25 1.92
CA LEU A 22 -25.07 41.47 2.19
C LEU A 22 -25.07 40.08 1.55
N ILE A 23 -24.26 39.83 0.52
CA ILE A 23 -24.25 38.56 -0.22
C ILE A 23 -23.38 37.56 0.55
N ASN A 24 -23.92 36.41 0.88
CA ASN A 24 -23.20 35.32 1.55
C ASN A 24 -23.84 33.98 1.18
N SER A 25 -23.37 32.86 1.72
CA SER A 25 -23.90 31.54 1.39
C SER A 25 -25.40 31.35 1.73
N THR A 26 -25.99 32.21 2.56
CA THR A 26 -27.43 32.20 2.90
C THR A 26 -28.25 33.25 2.15
N ILE A 27 -27.61 34.24 1.52
CA ILE A 27 -28.28 35.37 0.87
C ILE A 27 -27.75 35.52 -0.55
N ALA A 28 -28.59 35.17 -1.53
CA ALA A 28 -28.28 35.33 -2.94
C ALA A 28 -28.27 36.81 -3.39
N PRO A 29 -27.50 37.15 -4.43
CA PRO A 29 -27.66 38.40 -5.15
C PRO A 29 -29.11 38.62 -5.60
N ILE A 30 -29.58 39.87 -5.59
CA ILE A 30 -31.00 40.19 -5.90
C ILE A 30 -31.43 39.78 -7.31
N ASP A 31 -30.48 39.63 -8.22
CA ASP A 31 -30.65 39.24 -9.62
C ASP A 31 -30.19 37.80 -9.90
N HIS A 32 -29.86 37.02 -8.85
CA HIS A 32 -29.55 35.62 -8.98
C HIS A 32 -30.73 34.86 -9.59
N LYS A 33 -30.40 33.98 -10.54
CA LYS A 33 -31.35 33.08 -11.18
C LYS A 33 -30.82 31.66 -11.01
N PRO A 34 -31.56 30.77 -10.34
CA PRO A 34 -31.23 29.36 -10.28
C PRO A 34 -30.98 28.77 -11.67
N ILE A 35 -29.98 27.91 -11.77
CA ILE A 35 -29.66 27.17 -12.99
C ILE A 35 -30.03 25.71 -12.74
N GLU A 36 -31.13 25.29 -13.35
CA GLU A 36 -31.55 23.89 -13.36
C GLU A 36 -30.55 23.03 -14.11
N VAL A 37 -30.30 21.85 -13.57
CA VAL A 37 -29.33 20.90 -14.11
C VAL A 37 -30.03 19.88 -14.99
N GLU A 38 -29.47 19.67 -16.18
CA GLU A 38 -29.91 18.62 -17.09
C GLU A 38 -29.10 17.34 -16.83
N PRO A 39 -29.74 16.16 -16.77
CA PRO A 39 -29.02 14.90 -16.58
C PRO A 39 -27.99 14.63 -17.67
N ILE A 40 -26.85 14.06 -17.27
CA ILE A 40 -25.77 13.63 -18.16
C ILE A 40 -25.48 12.16 -17.88
N THR A 41 -25.43 11.33 -18.92
CA THR A 41 -25.05 9.91 -18.78
C THR A 41 -23.97 9.58 -19.80
N ASN A 42 -22.74 9.51 -19.31
CA ASN A 42 -21.53 9.15 -20.03
C ASN A 42 -21.10 7.69 -19.75
N GLY A 43 -21.70 7.03 -18.74
CA GLY A 43 -21.41 5.63 -18.39
C GLY A 43 -20.17 5.50 -17.51
N THR A 44 -20.03 6.39 -16.53
CA THR A 44 -18.83 6.55 -15.69
C THR A 44 -19.00 5.91 -14.31
N GLU A 45 -17.91 5.82 -13.53
CA GLU A 45 -17.94 5.28 -12.16
C GLU A 45 -18.30 6.33 -11.08
N ILE A 46 -18.37 7.61 -11.44
CA ILE A 46 -18.74 8.71 -10.54
C ILE A 46 -20.12 9.25 -10.93
N LEU A 47 -21.00 9.41 -9.95
CA LEU A 47 -22.31 10.02 -10.11
C LEU A 47 -22.42 11.29 -9.26
N ILE A 48 -22.92 12.37 -9.85
CA ILE A 48 -23.36 13.57 -9.15
C ILE A 48 -24.89 13.60 -9.10
N ILE A 49 -25.45 13.83 -7.92
CA ILE A 49 -26.89 14.03 -7.72
C ILE A 49 -27.10 15.50 -7.38
N LYS A 50 -27.79 16.22 -8.27
CA LYS A 50 -28.23 17.60 -8.06
C LYS A 50 -29.38 17.94 -9.01
N ASP A 51 -30.30 18.79 -8.55
CA ASP A 51 -31.38 19.35 -9.38
C ASP A 51 -31.02 20.76 -9.86
N VAL A 52 -30.20 21.49 -9.08
CA VAL A 52 -29.85 22.89 -9.32
C VAL A 52 -28.39 23.14 -8.97
N GLU A 53 -27.76 24.13 -9.60
CA GLU A 53 -26.36 24.45 -9.36
C GLU A 53 -26.12 25.19 -8.02
N PRO A 54 -25.37 24.60 -7.05
CA PRO A 54 -25.11 25.23 -5.74
C PRO A 54 -24.27 26.50 -5.88
N TRP A 55 -24.79 27.63 -5.35
CA TRP A 55 -24.08 28.93 -5.32
C TRP A 55 -23.42 29.39 -6.64
N PHE A 56 -23.93 28.93 -7.78
CA PHE A 56 -23.24 29.10 -9.04
C PHE A 56 -23.22 30.56 -9.52
N ILE A 57 -22.02 31.00 -9.89
CA ILE A 57 -21.77 32.23 -10.63
C ILE A 57 -21.04 31.88 -11.93
N GLY A 58 -21.59 32.34 -13.06
CA GLY A 58 -21.16 31.93 -14.41
C GLY A 58 -19.68 32.13 -14.77
N ALA A 59 -18.92 32.90 -13.98
CA ALA A 59 -17.48 33.10 -14.19
C ALA A 59 -16.61 31.93 -13.67
N HIS A 60 -17.10 31.13 -12.72
CA HIS A 60 -16.29 30.11 -12.02
C HIS A 60 -16.69 28.66 -12.33
N GLY A 61 -17.83 28.45 -13.01
CA GLY A 61 -18.32 27.09 -13.32
C GLY A 61 -18.93 26.38 -12.10
N PRO A 62 -19.50 25.17 -12.28
CA PRO A 62 -19.95 24.32 -11.18
C PRO A 62 -18.75 23.75 -10.42
N ALA A 63 -18.75 23.84 -9.08
CA ALA A 63 -17.58 23.53 -8.26
C ALA A 63 -17.15 22.06 -8.34
N ILE A 64 -18.09 21.12 -8.18
CA ILE A 64 -17.81 19.67 -8.18
C ILE A 64 -17.24 19.26 -9.55
N GLU A 65 -17.88 19.69 -10.63
CA GLU A 65 -17.41 19.41 -11.98
C GLU A 65 -16.07 20.05 -12.31
N ALA A 66 -15.81 21.27 -11.82
CA ALA A 66 -14.51 21.93 -12.00
C ALA A 66 -13.38 21.08 -11.40
N VAL A 67 -13.57 20.57 -10.18
CA VAL A 67 -12.60 19.68 -9.52
C VAL A 67 -12.47 18.35 -10.24
N LEU A 68 -13.56 17.70 -10.62
CA LEU A 68 -13.50 16.43 -11.35
C LEU A 68 -12.79 16.60 -12.70
N ASN A 69 -13.01 17.71 -13.40
CA ASN A 69 -12.31 18.04 -14.64
C ASN A 69 -10.81 18.30 -14.40
N GLU A 70 -10.45 19.02 -13.32
CA GLU A 70 -9.06 19.24 -12.91
C GLU A 70 -8.33 17.90 -12.67
N LEU A 71 -9.01 16.94 -12.05
CA LEU A 71 -8.52 15.59 -11.78
C LEU A 71 -8.63 14.63 -12.99
N GLY A 72 -9.10 15.11 -14.15
CA GLY A 72 -9.26 14.31 -15.36
C GLY A 72 -10.29 13.17 -15.22
N LYS A 73 -11.28 13.33 -14.34
CA LYS A 73 -12.34 12.34 -14.07
C LYS A 73 -13.60 12.66 -14.87
N THR A 74 -14.23 11.61 -15.39
CA THR A 74 -15.53 11.68 -16.04
C THR A 74 -16.63 11.35 -15.03
N TYR A 75 -17.82 11.92 -15.23
CA TYR A 75 -18.96 11.75 -14.32
C TYR A 75 -20.28 11.69 -15.09
N ASP A 76 -21.26 11.08 -14.43
CA ASP A 76 -22.69 11.14 -14.74
C ASP A 76 -23.34 12.19 -13.82
N ILE A 77 -24.42 12.82 -14.29
CA ILE A 77 -25.29 13.67 -13.49
C ILE A 77 -26.72 13.15 -13.58
N ILE A 78 -27.38 13.02 -12.44
CA ILE A 78 -28.83 12.77 -12.40
C ILE A 78 -29.54 13.79 -11.53
N ASN A 79 -30.80 14.03 -11.86
CA ASN A 79 -31.70 14.77 -11.00
C ASN A 79 -32.22 13.81 -9.92
N SER A 80 -32.48 14.32 -8.72
CA SER A 80 -32.92 13.54 -7.57
C SER A 80 -34.19 12.74 -7.85
N GLY A 81 -35.07 13.21 -8.73
CA GLY A 81 -36.27 12.49 -9.16
C GLY A 81 -35.98 11.16 -9.88
N GLN A 82 -34.77 10.97 -10.41
CA GLN A 82 -34.36 9.76 -11.13
C GLN A 82 -33.76 8.68 -10.21
N LEU A 83 -33.44 9.03 -8.95
CA LEU A 83 -32.80 8.13 -7.98
C LEU A 83 -33.49 6.76 -7.87
N ARG A 84 -34.83 6.75 -7.92
CA ARG A 84 -35.61 5.52 -7.82
C ARG A 84 -35.31 4.55 -8.96
N SER A 85 -35.14 5.04 -10.19
CA SER A 85 -34.99 4.23 -11.41
C SER A 85 -33.54 3.92 -11.79
N VAL A 86 -32.58 4.73 -11.35
CA VAL A 86 -31.16 4.55 -11.73
C VAL A 86 -30.55 3.40 -10.94
N ASP A 87 -29.85 2.48 -11.60
CA ASP A 87 -29.04 1.47 -10.91
C ASP A 87 -27.77 2.12 -10.35
N LEU A 88 -27.61 2.06 -9.02
CA LEU A 88 -26.46 2.66 -8.33
C LEU A 88 -25.23 1.72 -8.30
N SER A 89 -25.41 0.42 -8.56
CA SER A 89 -24.34 -0.59 -8.43
C SER A 89 -23.21 -0.46 -9.46
N LYS A 90 -23.42 0.35 -10.50
CA LYS A 90 -22.41 0.67 -11.52
C LYS A 90 -21.47 1.80 -11.12
N TYR A 91 -21.78 2.54 -10.05
CA TYR A 91 -20.94 3.62 -9.56
C TYR A 91 -20.06 3.15 -8.41
N LYS A 92 -18.90 3.79 -8.23
CA LYS A 92 -18.03 3.65 -7.07
C LYS A 92 -18.17 4.83 -6.11
N ILE A 93 -18.42 6.02 -6.66
CA ILE A 93 -18.57 7.26 -5.90
C ILE A 93 -19.88 7.93 -6.28
N ILE A 94 -20.66 8.32 -5.28
CA ILE A 94 -21.84 9.18 -5.42
C ILE A 94 -21.60 10.46 -4.64
N ILE A 95 -21.73 11.60 -5.31
CA ILE A 95 -21.62 12.94 -4.72
C ILE A 95 -23.01 13.58 -4.73
N VAL A 96 -23.52 13.97 -3.57
CA VAL A 96 -24.76 14.75 -3.44
C VAL A 96 -24.37 16.20 -3.19
N ALA A 97 -24.73 17.08 -4.13
CA ALA A 97 -24.43 18.50 -4.03
C ALA A 97 -25.28 19.20 -2.95
N SER A 98 -24.76 20.26 -2.36
CA SER A 98 -25.46 21.07 -1.36
C SER A 98 -26.38 22.12 -1.97
N ASP A 99 -27.03 22.94 -1.14
CA ASP A 99 -27.89 24.06 -1.55
C ASP A 99 -28.88 23.70 -2.67
N GLN A 100 -29.67 22.66 -2.42
CA GLN A 100 -30.65 22.12 -3.36
C GLN A 100 -32.07 22.58 -2.99
N TYR A 101 -33.07 22.19 -3.78
CA TYR A 101 -34.47 22.42 -3.43
C TYR A 101 -34.96 21.48 -2.32
N THR A 102 -36.02 21.89 -1.61
CA THR A 102 -36.69 21.00 -0.64
C THR A 102 -37.19 19.70 -1.28
N SER A 103 -37.60 19.72 -2.56
CA SER A 103 -37.96 18.51 -3.32
C SER A 103 -36.79 17.54 -3.47
N THR A 104 -35.58 18.04 -3.63
CA THR A 104 -34.36 17.24 -3.74
C THR A 104 -34.13 16.44 -2.47
N TYR A 105 -34.15 17.10 -1.31
CA TYR A 105 -33.99 16.44 -0.02
C TYR A 105 -35.13 15.43 0.27
N ASN A 106 -36.37 15.75 -0.11
CA ASN A 106 -37.48 14.80 0.00
C ASN A 106 -37.27 13.54 -0.87
N ASN A 107 -36.72 13.70 -2.07
CA ASN A 107 -36.38 12.56 -2.93
C ASN A 107 -35.23 11.73 -2.36
N LEU A 108 -34.22 12.37 -1.74
CA LEU A 108 -33.14 11.67 -1.05
C LEU A 108 -33.69 10.85 0.13
N ILE A 109 -34.56 11.44 0.96
CA ILE A 109 -35.23 10.76 2.09
C ILE A 109 -36.03 9.55 1.58
N ALA A 110 -36.77 9.70 0.48
CA ALA A 110 -37.58 8.62 -0.09
C ALA A 110 -36.74 7.47 -0.69
N ASN A 111 -35.44 7.67 -0.91
CA ASN A 111 -34.51 6.67 -1.47
C ASN A 111 -33.32 6.39 -0.53
N LYS A 112 -33.41 6.77 0.75
CA LYS A 112 -32.28 6.67 1.69
C LYS A 112 -31.79 5.24 1.89
N GLU A 113 -32.68 4.24 1.85
CA GLU A 113 -32.32 2.83 1.94
C GLU A 113 -31.49 2.38 0.74
N LYS A 114 -31.73 2.94 -0.44
CA LYS A 114 -30.98 2.63 -1.66
C LYS A 114 -29.57 3.22 -1.62
N LEU A 115 -29.44 4.45 -1.09
CA LEU A 115 -28.14 5.06 -0.83
C LEU A 115 -27.38 4.31 0.27
N ALA A 116 -28.07 3.86 1.32
CA ALA A 116 -27.50 3.05 2.38
C ALA A 116 -27.01 1.69 1.87
N GLU A 117 -27.78 1.02 1.00
CA GLU A 117 -27.37 -0.23 0.35
C GLU A 117 -26.16 -0.04 -0.56
N PHE A 118 -26.11 1.06 -1.33
CA PHE A 118 -24.94 1.41 -2.14
C PHE A 118 -23.67 1.51 -1.27
N VAL A 119 -23.72 2.25 -0.15
CA VAL A 119 -22.59 2.36 0.77
C VAL A 119 -22.28 1.01 1.41
N TYR A 120 -23.29 0.28 1.88
CA TYR A 120 -23.11 -1.03 2.50
C TYR A 120 -22.33 -2.01 1.61
N ASN A 121 -22.56 -1.95 0.30
CA ASN A 121 -21.92 -2.80 -0.71
C ASN A 121 -20.55 -2.29 -1.21
N GLY A 122 -19.94 -1.30 -0.55
CA GLY A 122 -18.60 -0.80 -0.90
C GLY A 122 -18.56 0.57 -1.57
N GLY A 123 -19.73 1.18 -1.82
CA GLY A 123 -19.79 2.52 -2.42
C GLY A 123 -19.31 3.63 -1.49
N ILE A 124 -18.77 4.70 -2.08
CA ILE A 124 -18.39 5.92 -1.36
C ILE A 124 -19.47 7.00 -1.59
N LEU A 125 -20.10 7.45 -0.52
CA LEU A 125 -21.08 8.55 -0.55
C LEU A 125 -20.44 9.83 -0.01
N ILE A 126 -20.28 10.84 -0.87
CA ILE A 126 -19.93 12.20 -0.48
C ILE A 126 -21.22 13.01 -0.35
N ALA A 127 -21.50 13.49 0.85
CA ALA A 127 -22.70 14.22 1.19
C ALA A 127 -22.36 15.67 1.58
N HIS A 128 -22.50 16.59 0.63
CA HIS A 128 -22.52 18.00 0.95
C HIS A 128 -23.90 18.34 1.51
N ALA A 129 -24.02 18.21 2.84
CA ALA A 129 -25.29 18.21 3.55
C ALA A 129 -25.77 19.63 3.95
N CYS A 130 -25.06 20.65 3.47
CA CYS A 130 -25.41 22.03 3.66
C CYS A 130 -26.73 22.36 2.93
N ASP A 131 -27.70 22.93 3.65
CA ASP A 131 -29.01 23.35 3.16
C ASP A 131 -29.31 24.78 3.67
N HIS A 132 -30.50 25.33 3.40
CA HIS A 132 -30.81 26.74 3.68
C HIS A 132 -29.82 27.73 3.05
N GLY A 133 -29.32 27.42 1.85
CA GLY A 133 -28.52 28.34 1.04
C GLY A 133 -29.41 29.19 0.11
N TRP A 134 -28.93 29.47 -1.10
CA TRP A 134 -29.63 30.31 -2.08
C TRP A 134 -30.91 29.68 -2.64
N HIS A 135 -31.02 28.36 -2.61
CA HIS A 135 -32.17 27.62 -3.15
C HIS A 135 -33.23 27.26 -2.09
N GLU A 136 -33.04 27.74 -0.86
CA GLU A 136 -33.98 27.63 0.27
C GLU A 136 -34.41 26.20 0.62
N GLY A 137 -33.75 25.17 0.12
CA GLY A 137 -34.10 23.79 0.44
C GLY A 137 -33.80 23.44 1.88
N VAL A 138 -34.60 22.54 2.42
CA VAL A 138 -34.50 22.11 3.82
C VAL A 138 -34.45 20.59 3.92
N TRP A 139 -33.42 20.10 4.59
CA TRP A 139 -33.26 18.72 5.02
C TRP A 139 -33.89 18.52 6.41
N ILE A 140 -35.12 17.97 6.44
CA ILE A 140 -35.93 17.82 7.67
C ILE A 140 -35.82 16.45 8.36
N GLU A 141 -35.45 15.39 7.64
CA GLU A 141 -35.30 14.02 8.14
C GLU A 141 -34.05 13.40 7.53
N SER A 142 -33.26 12.64 8.29
CA SER A 142 -32.04 12.00 7.78
C SER A 142 -32.28 11.14 6.52
N TRP A 143 -31.49 11.42 5.49
CA TRP A 143 -31.33 10.56 4.31
C TRP A 143 -29.96 9.86 4.30
N LEU A 144 -29.10 10.13 5.28
CA LEU A 144 -27.78 9.54 5.40
C LEU A 144 -27.86 8.13 6.02
N PRO A 145 -26.95 7.22 5.64
CA PRO A 145 -26.87 5.90 6.25
C PRO A 145 -26.77 5.95 7.78
N LEU A 146 -27.30 4.92 8.45
CA LEU A 146 -27.34 4.80 9.91
C LEU A 146 -28.06 5.94 10.66
N GLY A 147 -28.77 6.82 9.94
CA GLY A 147 -29.61 7.86 10.53
C GLY A 147 -28.85 9.09 11.03
N VAL A 148 -27.63 9.34 10.54
CA VAL A 148 -26.89 10.57 10.85
C VAL A 148 -27.74 11.80 10.52
N THR A 149 -27.85 12.74 11.44
CA THR A 149 -28.66 13.95 11.26
C THR A 149 -27.85 15.18 11.62
N LYS A 150 -28.48 16.35 11.65
CA LYS A 150 -27.81 17.64 11.84
C LYS A 150 -28.56 18.58 12.76
N VAL A 151 -27.87 19.62 13.19
CA VAL A 151 -28.42 20.83 13.81
C VAL A 151 -27.94 22.02 12.99
N ASN A 152 -28.86 22.93 12.64
CA ASN A 152 -28.51 24.17 11.93
C ASN A 152 -27.85 25.15 12.89
N GLU A 153 -26.67 25.62 12.52
CA GLU A 153 -25.88 26.60 13.26
C GLU A 153 -24.93 27.29 12.29
N TYR A 154 -25.25 28.53 11.94
CA TYR A 154 -24.44 29.32 11.02
C TYR A 154 -23.25 29.94 11.76
N THR A 155 -22.03 29.58 11.37
CA THR A 155 -20.81 30.10 11.99
C THR A 155 -19.66 30.20 11.00
N ASN A 156 -18.68 31.03 11.36
CA ASN A 156 -17.45 31.30 10.63
C ASN A 156 -16.20 30.86 11.38
N THR A 157 -16.36 30.21 12.54
CA THR A 157 -15.22 29.82 13.38
C THR A 157 -15.23 28.32 13.57
N LEU A 158 -14.35 27.66 12.83
CA LEU A 158 -14.16 26.23 12.82
C LEU A 158 -12.80 25.89 13.43
N SER A 159 -12.59 24.61 13.73
CA SER A 159 -11.30 24.12 14.14
C SER A 159 -11.09 22.70 13.61
N ILE A 160 -9.88 22.44 13.14
CA ILE A 160 -9.41 21.14 12.70
C ILE A 160 -9.31 20.24 13.93
N ILE A 161 -9.93 19.07 13.82
CA ILE A 161 -9.87 18.00 14.83
C ILE A 161 -8.77 17.00 14.43
N ASP A 162 -8.75 16.59 13.16
CA ASP A 162 -7.79 15.61 12.62
C ASP A 162 -6.90 16.23 11.54
N SER A 163 -5.78 16.83 11.97
CA SER A 163 -4.83 17.51 11.08
C SER A 163 -4.02 16.59 10.18
N ARG A 164 -4.07 15.27 10.41
CA ARG A 164 -3.37 14.26 9.62
C ARG A 164 -4.26 13.61 8.57
N ASN A 165 -5.56 13.90 8.59
CA ASN A 165 -6.46 13.43 7.56
C ASN A 165 -6.04 13.98 6.17
N PRO A 166 -6.04 13.16 5.10
CA PRO A 166 -5.74 13.60 3.74
C PRO A 166 -6.51 14.84 3.28
N ILE A 167 -7.75 14.98 3.74
CA ILE A 167 -8.61 16.15 3.47
C ILE A 167 -7.99 17.46 3.98
N ILE A 168 -7.24 17.40 5.09
CA ILE A 168 -6.62 18.58 5.73
C ILE A 168 -5.16 18.76 5.32
N ASN A 169 -4.39 17.68 5.32
CA ASN A 169 -2.95 17.76 5.05
C ASN A 169 -2.62 17.84 3.54
N GLY A 170 -3.62 17.70 2.67
CA GLY A 170 -3.51 17.82 1.22
C GLY A 170 -2.67 16.73 0.58
N THR A 171 -2.52 15.58 1.23
CA THR A 171 -1.77 14.46 0.64
C THR A 171 -2.71 13.69 -0.28
N PRO A 172 -2.34 13.45 -1.56
CA PRO A 172 -0.96 13.56 -2.10
C PRO A 172 -0.63 14.77 -2.95
N HIS A 173 -1.62 15.48 -3.49
CA HIS A 173 -1.38 16.43 -4.57
C HIS A 173 -0.91 17.80 -4.07
N GLY A 174 -0.89 18.00 -2.75
CA GLY A 174 -0.50 19.22 -2.09
C GLY A 174 -1.68 20.19 -2.01
N GLY A 175 -1.87 20.82 -0.85
CA GLY A 175 -3.01 21.71 -0.62
C GLY A 175 -3.45 21.67 0.84
N LYS A 176 -2.58 22.11 1.74
CA LYS A 176 -2.88 22.11 3.17
C LYS A 176 -3.98 23.11 3.50
N ILE A 177 -4.79 22.76 4.48
CA ILE A 177 -5.82 23.62 5.05
C ILE A 177 -5.45 23.90 6.50
N THR A 178 -5.45 25.17 6.88
CA THR A 178 -5.22 25.62 8.26
C THR A 178 -6.54 25.98 8.94
N ASP A 179 -6.53 26.18 10.26
CA ASP A 179 -7.70 26.69 10.98
C ASP A 179 -8.12 28.05 10.41
N GLU A 180 -7.16 28.93 10.13
CA GLU A 180 -7.43 30.21 9.47
C GLU A 180 -8.04 30.03 8.08
N GLY A 181 -7.65 28.99 7.36
CA GLY A 181 -8.20 28.62 6.06
C GLY A 181 -9.69 28.27 6.10
N LEU A 182 -10.20 27.76 7.23
CA LEU A 182 -11.59 27.34 7.41
C LEU A 182 -12.52 28.47 7.88
N ASP A 183 -11.96 29.59 8.32
CA ASP A 183 -12.69 30.67 8.96
C ASP A 183 -13.13 31.76 7.97
N GLU A 184 -14.16 32.51 8.36
CA GLU A 184 -14.61 33.74 7.68
C GLU A 184 -15.14 33.58 6.24
N TRP A 185 -15.73 32.43 5.88
CA TRP A 185 -16.33 32.24 4.54
C TRP A 185 -17.70 32.90 4.37
N CYS A 186 -18.13 33.72 5.33
CA CYS A 186 -19.47 34.27 5.44
C CYS A 186 -20.53 33.16 5.58
N PHE A 187 -20.34 32.40 6.66
CA PHE A 187 -20.93 31.14 7.08
C PHE A 187 -20.19 29.91 6.54
N SER A 188 -18.94 29.72 7.01
CA SER A 188 -18.11 28.54 6.73
C SER A 188 -18.82 27.20 6.95
N THR A 189 -19.82 27.16 7.84
CA THR A 189 -20.76 26.04 7.96
C THR A 189 -22.18 26.52 8.20
N HIS A 190 -23.17 25.73 7.78
CA HIS A 190 -24.59 25.92 8.11
C HIS A 190 -25.05 25.03 9.27
N GLY A 191 -24.18 24.19 9.84
CA GLY A 191 -24.52 23.38 11.00
C GLY A 191 -23.45 22.38 11.41
N TYR A 192 -23.87 21.40 12.21
CA TYR A 192 -23.03 20.30 12.64
C TYR A 192 -23.84 19.00 12.73
N PHE A 193 -23.15 17.86 12.66
CA PHE A 193 -23.77 16.54 12.67
C PHE A 193 -24.03 16.02 14.08
N THR A 194 -25.08 15.21 14.21
CA THR A 194 -25.49 14.51 15.44
C THR A 194 -25.96 13.09 15.10
N ASN A 195 -26.23 12.28 16.13
CA ASN A 195 -26.57 10.86 15.97
C ASN A 195 -25.49 10.07 15.21
N LEU A 196 -24.23 10.30 15.59
CA LEU A 196 -23.07 9.72 14.92
C LEU A 196 -22.94 8.22 15.28
N PRO A 197 -22.76 7.33 14.29
CA PRO A 197 -22.41 5.94 14.52
C PRO A 197 -21.13 5.79 15.35
N PRO A 198 -20.98 4.70 16.12
CA PRO A 198 -19.71 4.37 16.75
C PRO A 198 -18.57 4.29 15.73
N GLY A 199 -17.39 4.81 16.07
CA GLY A 199 -16.24 4.84 15.17
C GLY A 199 -16.25 5.97 14.13
N THR A 200 -17.25 6.87 14.15
CA THR A 200 -17.24 8.06 13.29
C THR A 200 -16.01 8.94 13.58
N ARG A 201 -15.23 9.21 12.54
CA ARG A 201 -14.12 10.18 12.57
C ARG A 201 -14.67 11.57 12.37
N LYS A 202 -14.26 12.50 13.23
CA LYS A 202 -14.59 13.92 13.12
C LYS A 202 -13.35 14.65 12.64
N ILE A 203 -13.47 15.41 11.56
CA ILE A 203 -12.32 16.02 10.88
C ILE A 203 -12.26 17.51 11.20
N ILE A 204 -13.41 18.19 11.15
CA ILE A 204 -13.56 19.62 11.43
C ILE A 204 -14.80 19.79 12.32
N GLY A 205 -14.77 20.76 13.24
CA GLY A 205 -15.93 21.12 14.05
C GLY A 205 -16.02 22.60 14.41
N ILE A 206 -17.15 23.01 15.00
CA ILE A 206 -17.39 24.39 15.42
C ILE A 206 -16.58 24.71 16.68
N SER A 207 -15.76 25.76 16.61
CA SER A 207 -15.00 26.27 17.76
C SER A 207 -15.94 26.95 18.79
N PRO A 208 -15.68 26.86 20.11
CA PRO A 208 -14.52 26.24 20.78
C PRO A 208 -14.70 24.74 21.12
N ASN A 209 -15.81 24.12 20.72
CA ASN A 209 -16.12 22.72 21.07
C ASN A 209 -16.21 21.83 19.81
N PRO A 210 -15.14 21.75 18.99
CA PRO A 210 -15.23 21.14 17.66
C PRO A 210 -15.60 19.65 17.73
N GLU A 211 -15.13 18.93 18.76
CA GLU A 211 -15.47 17.53 19.02
C GLU A 211 -16.96 17.28 19.30
N GLU A 212 -17.65 18.23 19.93
CA GLU A 212 -19.08 18.09 20.26
C GLU A 212 -19.98 18.55 19.10
N LYS A 213 -19.44 19.40 18.22
CA LYS A 213 -20.14 19.98 17.08
C LYS A 213 -19.37 19.77 15.77
N PRO A 214 -19.21 18.51 15.32
CA PRO A 214 -18.45 18.23 14.11
C PRO A 214 -19.20 18.67 12.85
N THR A 215 -18.53 19.42 11.99
CA THR A 215 -19.06 19.92 10.72
C THR A 215 -18.63 19.05 9.55
N TYR A 216 -17.55 18.29 9.71
CA TYR A 216 -17.05 17.33 8.72
C TYR A 216 -16.81 15.99 9.41
N ILE A 217 -17.44 14.93 8.92
CA ILE A 217 -17.35 13.58 9.46
C ILE A 217 -17.09 12.53 8.39
N ILE A 218 -16.47 11.44 8.80
CA ILE A 218 -16.25 10.24 7.98
C ILE A 218 -16.63 9.02 8.79
N TYR A 219 -17.44 8.12 8.23
CA TYR A 219 -17.78 6.85 8.88
C TYR A 219 -18.00 5.74 7.87
N SER A 220 -17.75 4.50 8.30
CA SER A 220 -18.00 3.32 7.50
C SER A 220 -19.42 2.79 7.68
N TYR A 221 -19.95 2.15 6.64
CA TYR A 221 -21.15 1.34 6.72
C TYR A 221 -21.05 0.18 5.72
N GLY A 222 -21.12 -1.06 6.23
CA GLY A 222 -20.78 -2.23 5.43
C GLY A 222 -19.32 -2.18 4.97
N SER A 223 -19.09 -2.33 3.67
CA SER A 223 -17.75 -2.23 3.05
C SER A 223 -17.42 -0.84 2.48
N GLY A 224 -18.34 0.12 2.55
CA GLY A 224 -18.16 1.47 1.99
C GLY A 224 -18.04 2.56 3.05
N PHE A 225 -17.97 3.81 2.57
CA PHE A 225 -17.76 4.99 3.41
C PHE A 225 -18.75 6.11 3.10
N VAL A 226 -19.05 6.89 4.12
CA VAL A 226 -19.74 8.17 3.99
C VAL A 226 -18.79 9.28 4.43
N LEU A 227 -18.58 10.25 3.55
CA LEU A 227 -17.93 11.54 3.83
C LEU A 227 -19.04 12.57 3.85
N ALA A 228 -19.24 13.27 4.96
CA ALA A 228 -20.32 14.23 5.06
C ALA A 228 -19.83 15.56 5.64
N THR A 229 -20.26 16.66 5.02
CA THR A 229 -19.92 18.01 5.45
C THR A 229 -21.14 18.92 5.53
N MET A 230 -21.19 19.75 6.57
CA MET A 230 -22.12 20.89 6.71
C MET A 230 -21.48 22.21 6.24
N GLN A 231 -20.21 22.17 5.81
CA GLN A 231 -19.49 23.33 5.32
C GLN A 231 -19.97 23.73 3.94
N THR A 232 -19.92 25.03 3.64
CA THR A 232 -20.30 25.58 2.34
C THR A 232 -19.14 25.43 1.34
N ILE A 233 -18.80 24.18 1.03
CA ILE A 233 -17.56 23.84 0.32
C ILE A 233 -17.60 24.24 -1.17
N GLU A 234 -18.78 24.15 -1.81
CA GLU A 234 -18.96 24.65 -3.19
C GLU A 234 -19.01 26.19 -3.24
N TRP A 235 -19.47 26.85 -2.18
CA TRP A 235 -19.44 28.31 -2.07
C TRP A 235 -18.00 28.85 -2.14
N ALA A 236 -17.05 28.19 -1.47
CA ALA A 236 -15.64 28.57 -1.52
C ALA A 236 -15.06 28.62 -2.94
N TRP A 237 -15.60 27.80 -3.85
CA TRP A 237 -15.20 27.73 -5.26
C TRP A 237 -15.92 28.71 -6.17
N SER A 238 -17.15 29.12 -5.84
CA SER A 238 -17.99 29.93 -6.73
C SER A 238 -18.28 31.31 -6.12
N GLY A 239 -19.43 31.49 -5.46
CA GLY A 239 -19.82 32.79 -4.94
C GLY A 239 -18.87 33.36 -3.86
N GLY A 240 -18.25 32.53 -3.02
CA GLY A 240 -17.28 32.98 -2.04
C GLY A 240 -16.00 33.51 -2.67
N GLN A 241 -15.55 32.89 -3.77
CA GLN A 241 -14.44 33.43 -4.57
C GLN A 241 -14.83 34.77 -5.22
N GLU A 242 -16.00 34.86 -5.84
CA GLU A 242 -16.45 36.07 -6.54
C GLU A 242 -16.68 37.26 -5.60
N TYR A 243 -17.38 37.04 -4.49
CA TYR A 243 -17.84 38.12 -3.62
C TYR A 243 -16.91 38.42 -2.44
N TRP A 244 -16.15 37.42 -1.97
CA TRP A 244 -15.31 37.53 -0.78
C TRP A 244 -13.83 37.24 -1.04
N GLY A 245 -13.45 36.89 -2.28
CA GLY A 245 -12.07 36.66 -2.65
C GLY A 245 -11.44 35.46 -1.95
N LEU A 246 -12.25 34.45 -1.58
CA LEU A 246 -11.74 33.19 -1.03
C LEU A 246 -10.71 32.58 -2.00
N GLY A 247 -9.59 32.17 -1.43
CA GLY A 247 -8.37 31.83 -2.16
C GLY A 247 -8.21 30.34 -2.42
N GLU A 248 -7.01 29.98 -2.89
CA GLU A 248 -6.68 28.60 -3.23
C GLU A 248 -6.70 27.65 -2.02
N GLU A 249 -6.38 28.16 -0.82
CA GLU A 249 -6.43 27.37 0.41
C GLU A 249 -7.84 26.85 0.71
N GLN A 250 -8.87 27.70 0.61
CA GLN A 250 -10.26 27.32 0.86
C GLN A 250 -10.75 26.29 -0.16
N LYS A 251 -10.30 26.41 -1.40
CA LYS A 251 -10.65 25.49 -2.48
C LYS A 251 -10.10 24.08 -2.27
N ASN A 252 -8.97 23.96 -1.57
CA ASN A 252 -8.37 22.66 -1.28
C ASN A 252 -9.32 21.72 -0.54
N LEU A 253 -10.29 22.22 0.24
CA LEU A 253 -11.21 21.33 0.97
C LEU A 253 -11.98 20.41 0.02
N LEU A 254 -12.56 20.97 -1.05
CA LEU A 254 -13.32 20.19 -2.03
C LEU A 254 -12.42 19.26 -2.83
N ARG A 255 -11.25 19.78 -3.23
CA ARG A 255 -10.25 19.04 -3.99
C ARG A 255 -9.78 17.82 -3.20
N ASN A 256 -9.32 18.04 -1.97
CA ASN A 256 -8.80 16.97 -1.12
C ASN A 256 -9.89 15.96 -0.72
N GLU A 257 -11.14 16.39 -0.55
CA GLU A 257 -12.28 15.47 -0.31
C GLU A 257 -12.52 14.53 -1.49
N ILE A 258 -12.60 15.07 -2.71
CA ILE A 258 -12.84 14.27 -3.92
C ILE A 258 -11.64 13.35 -4.18
N GLU A 259 -10.41 13.86 -4.04
CA GLU A 259 -9.19 13.05 -4.12
C GLU A 259 -9.18 11.91 -3.09
N TYR A 260 -9.52 12.21 -1.84
CA TYR A 260 -9.58 11.19 -0.79
C TYR A 260 -10.65 10.15 -1.09
N ALA A 261 -11.83 10.55 -1.58
CA ALA A 261 -12.86 9.61 -2.01
C ALA A 261 -12.42 8.71 -3.18
N LEU A 262 -11.63 9.25 -4.12
CA LEU A 262 -11.03 8.47 -5.22
C LEU A 262 -10.06 7.42 -4.68
N VAL A 263 -9.25 7.76 -3.67
CA VAL A 263 -8.35 6.81 -2.99
C VAL A 263 -9.14 5.76 -2.22
N LEU A 264 -10.22 6.15 -1.53
CA LEU A 264 -11.10 5.21 -0.82
C LEU A 264 -11.83 4.24 -1.76
N ALA A 265 -12.13 4.68 -2.99
CA ALA A 265 -12.81 3.89 -4.00
C ALA A 265 -11.89 2.89 -4.75
N LEU A 266 -10.58 2.88 -4.44
CA LEU A 266 -9.68 1.84 -4.92
C LEU A 266 -10.11 0.52 -4.26
N ASP A 267 -10.71 -0.37 -5.03
CA ASP A 267 -10.88 -1.77 -4.63
C ASP A 267 -10.08 -2.61 -5.61
N ILE A 268 -9.11 -3.33 -5.06
CA ILE A 268 -8.39 -4.32 -5.84
C ILE A 268 -9.31 -5.52 -6.08
N ASP A 269 -9.42 -5.83 -7.36
CA ASP A 269 -10.16 -6.95 -7.88
C ASP A 269 -9.60 -8.28 -7.31
N LYS A 270 -10.42 -9.03 -6.58
CA LYS A 270 -10.04 -10.34 -6.02
C LYS A 270 -10.48 -11.49 -6.91
N PHE A 271 -9.81 -12.63 -6.89
CA PHE A 271 -10.35 -13.87 -7.49
C PHE A 271 -11.39 -14.54 -6.56
N SER A 272 -12.22 -15.42 -7.11
CA SER A 272 -13.18 -16.27 -6.35
C SER A 272 -12.54 -17.55 -5.78
N PHE A 273 -11.23 -17.69 -5.94
CA PHE A 273 -10.47 -18.81 -5.43
C PHE A 273 -9.20 -18.29 -4.77
N THR A 274 -8.69 -19.07 -3.83
CA THR A 274 -7.49 -18.77 -3.05
C THR A 274 -6.23 -19.30 -3.72
N ASN A 275 -5.08 -18.81 -3.26
CA ASN A 275 -3.76 -19.31 -3.62
C ASN A 275 -3.56 -20.78 -3.26
N ALA A 276 -4.11 -21.24 -2.13
CA ALA A 276 -4.04 -22.65 -1.77
C ALA A 276 -4.78 -23.50 -2.81
N GLU A 277 -6.01 -23.12 -3.15
CA GLU A 277 -6.83 -23.83 -4.13
C GLU A 277 -6.20 -23.80 -5.52
N PHE A 278 -5.73 -22.63 -5.98
CA PHE A 278 -5.04 -22.51 -7.28
C PHE A 278 -3.77 -23.36 -7.30
N SER A 279 -2.94 -23.31 -6.25
CA SER A 279 -1.68 -24.05 -6.21
C SER A 279 -1.90 -25.56 -6.21
N GLU A 280 -2.91 -26.06 -5.49
CA GLU A 280 -3.28 -27.49 -5.54
C GLU A 280 -3.80 -27.88 -6.92
N TRP A 281 -4.68 -27.06 -7.49
CA TRP A 281 -5.24 -27.27 -8.81
C TRP A 281 -4.16 -27.26 -9.90
N ALA A 282 -3.31 -26.23 -9.96
CA ALA A 282 -2.25 -26.08 -10.96
C ALA A 282 -1.28 -27.27 -10.96
N ARG A 283 -0.88 -27.75 -9.77
CA ARG A 283 -0.07 -28.98 -9.63
C ARG A 283 -0.82 -30.21 -10.13
N SER A 284 -2.11 -30.34 -9.83
CA SER A 284 -2.93 -31.47 -10.30
C SER A 284 -3.10 -31.50 -11.83
N GLN A 285 -3.09 -30.32 -12.47
CA GLN A 285 -3.19 -30.18 -13.93
C GLN A 285 -1.83 -30.29 -14.63
N GLY A 286 -0.71 -30.22 -13.88
CA GLY A 286 0.64 -30.24 -14.44
C GLY A 286 0.96 -29.00 -15.28
N ILE A 287 0.36 -27.85 -14.95
CA ILE A 287 0.55 -26.59 -15.68
C ILE A 287 1.65 -25.70 -15.09
N CYS A 288 2.16 -26.00 -13.89
CA CYS A 288 3.25 -25.24 -13.29
C CYS A 288 4.47 -25.24 -14.21
N THR A 289 4.84 -24.06 -14.70
CA THR A 289 5.95 -23.88 -15.63
C THR A 289 7.22 -23.43 -14.92
N PHE A 290 8.34 -24.08 -15.23
CA PHE A 290 9.66 -23.72 -14.67
C PHE A 290 10.56 -23.20 -15.78
N ILE A 291 11.17 -22.05 -15.57
CA ILE A 291 12.19 -21.53 -16.49
C ILE A 291 13.46 -22.37 -16.32
N SER A 292 13.98 -22.89 -17.43
CA SER A 292 15.24 -23.63 -17.40
C SER A 292 16.41 -22.71 -17.07
N LEU A 293 17.46 -23.26 -16.47
CA LEU A 293 18.70 -22.52 -16.22
C LEU A 293 19.27 -21.90 -17.51
N GLN A 294 19.14 -22.58 -18.65
CA GLN A 294 19.62 -22.07 -19.93
C GLN A 294 18.83 -20.83 -20.38
N GLU A 295 17.51 -20.83 -20.25
CA GLU A 295 16.68 -19.66 -20.58
C GLU A 295 17.03 -18.46 -19.69
N ILE A 296 17.35 -18.69 -18.41
CA ILE A 296 17.82 -17.64 -17.51
C ILE A 296 19.16 -17.06 -17.98
N ILE A 297 20.11 -17.92 -18.35
CA ILE A 297 21.42 -17.51 -18.85
C ILE A 297 21.27 -16.72 -20.15
N ASP A 298 20.44 -17.21 -21.09
CA ASP A 298 20.22 -16.56 -22.38
C ASP A 298 19.60 -15.18 -22.19
N TYR A 299 18.55 -15.07 -21.37
CA TYR A 299 17.88 -13.79 -21.09
C TYR A 299 18.84 -12.74 -20.54
N TYR A 300 19.63 -13.06 -19.52
CA TYR A 300 20.57 -12.11 -18.90
C TYR A 300 21.86 -11.92 -19.70
N THR A 301 22.15 -12.78 -20.67
CA THR A 301 23.20 -12.52 -21.67
C THR A 301 22.76 -11.43 -22.63
N GLU A 302 21.49 -11.44 -23.04
CA GLU A 302 20.90 -10.42 -23.92
C GLU A 302 20.53 -9.13 -23.18
N ASN A 303 20.12 -9.26 -21.91
CA ASN A 303 19.65 -8.18 -21.05
C ASN A 303 20.48 -8.15 -19.75
N PRO A 304 21.78 -7.78 -19.81
CA PRO A 304 22.65 -7.85 -18.65
C PRO A 304 22.15 -6.91 -17.53
N PRO A 305 22.15 -7.37 -16.26
CA PRO A 305 21.75 -6.52 -15.14
C PRO A 305 22.79 -5.41 -14.90
N PRO A 306 22.48 -4.39 -14.10
CA PRO A 306 23.38 -3.25 -13.84
C PRO A 306 24.62 -3.59 -12.99
N PHE A 307 24.89 -4.88 -12.76
CA PHE A 307 26.02 -5.42 -12.01
C PHE A 307 26.55 -6.69 -12.67
N LYS A 308 27.77 -7.09 -12.31
CA LYS A 308 28.40 -8.27 -12.89
C LYS A 308 27.93 -9.56 -12.22
N THR A 309 27.50 -10.53 -13.01
CA THR A 309 26.94 -11.80 -12.54
C THR A 309 27.98 -12.92 -12.57
N PRO A 310 28.33 -13.54 -11.42
CA PRO A 310 29.12 -14.77 -11.40
C PRO A 310 28.27 -15.99 -11.81
N SER A 311 28.89 -17.13 -12.12
CA SER A 311 28.12 -18.32 -12.53
C SER A 311 27.06 -18.79 -11.52
N PRO A 312 27.29 -18.71 -10.18
CA PRO A 312 26.27 -19.10 -9.20
C PRO A 312 25.06 -18.15 -9.13
N PHE A 313 25.12 -16.96 -9.73
CA PHE A 313 23.98 -16.04 -9.77
C PHE A 313 22.81 -16.64 -10.57
N TYR A 314 23.09 -17.27 -11.71
CA TYR A 314 22.03 -17.90 -12.51
C TYR A 314 21.40 -19.10 -11.80
N TRP A 315 22.20 -19.84 -11.03
CA TRP A 315 21.70 -20.89 -10.14
C TRP A 315 20.82 -20.33 -9.02
N LEU A 316 21.17 -19.16 -8.45
CA LEU A 316 20.29 -18.49 -7.51
C LEU A 316 18.91 -18.27 -8.13
N LEU A 317 18.84 -17.63 -9.30
CA LEU A 317 17.57 -17.35 -9.98
C LEU A 317 16.76 -18.60 -10.32
N TYR A 318 17.43 -19.64 -10.81
CA TYR A 318 16.81 -20.93 -11.12
C TYR A 318 16.19 -21.56 -9.86
N LEU A 319 16.97 -21.66 -8.79
CA LEU A 319 16.54 -22.31 -7.56
C LEU A 319 15.43 -21.53 -6.84
N ILE A 320 15.49 -20.19 -6.81
CA ILE A 320 14.41 -19.38 -6.20
C ILE A 320 13.13 -19.45 -7.04
N GLY A 321 13.24 -19.46 -8.36
CA GLY A 321 12.10 -19.64 -9.26
C GLY A 321 11.40 -20.97 -9.00
N LYS A 322 12.15 -22.07 -8.98
CA LYS A 322 11.64 -23.41 -8.67
C LYS A 322 11.00 -23.50 -7.28
N LYS A 323 11.67 -22.99 -6.24
CA LYS A 323 11.12 -22.99 -4.87
C LYS A 323 9.88 -22.12 -4.70
N SER A 324 9.74 -21.03 -5.46
CA SER A 324 8.53 -20.20 -5.39
C SER A 324 7.28 -20.98 -5.78
N HIS A 325 7.35 -21.79 -6.85
CA HIS A 325 6.26 -22.66 -7.31
C HIS A 325 5.90 -23.76 -6.31
N GLU A 326 6.87 -24.29 -5.58
CA GLU A 326 6.61 -25.27 -4.50
C GLU A 326 5.80 -24.64 -3.36
N LEU A 327 6.13 -23.39 -3.01
CA LEU A 327 5.52 -22.63 -1.91
C LEU A 327 4.11 -22.09 -2.25
N GLY A 328 3.83 -21.87 -3.53
CA GLY A 328 2.53 -21.43 -4.03
C GLY A 328 2.61 -20.21 -4.94
N HIS A 329 1.46 -19.79 -5.44
CA HIS A 329 1.30 -18.78 -6.50
C HIS A 329 0.93 -17.39 -5.95
N CYS A 330 1.28 -17.06 -4.71
CA CYS A 330 0.87 -15.78 -4.10
C CYS A 330 1.37 -14.56 -4.89
N TYR A 331 2.57 -14.64 -5.49
CA TYR A 331 3.07 -13.59 -6.37
C TYR A 331 2.26 -13.53 -7.66
N GLY A 332 2.12 -14.67 -8.36
CA GLY A 332 1.38 -14.74 -9.62
C GLY A 332 -0.06 -14.25 -9.51
N MET A 333 -0.76 -14.63 -8.42
CA MET A 333 -2.11 -14.18 -8.15
C MET A 333 -2.19 -12.70 -7.80
N SER A 334 -1.27 -12.18 -6.98
CA SER A 334 -1.22 -10.75 -6.67
C SER A 334 -0.93 -9.92 -7.91
N ALA A 335 0.04 -10.34 -8.73
CA ALA A 335 0.41 -9.65 -9.96
C ALA A 335 -0.69 -9.72 -11.02
N ALA A 336 -1.34 -10.87 -11.22
CA ALA A 336 -2.46 -11.00 -12.15
C ALA A 336 -3.66 -10.15 -11.72
N ALA A 337 -4.02 -10.15 -10.43
CA ALA A 337 -5.09 -9.31 -9.90
C ALA A 337 -4.81 -7.82 -10.10
N LEU A 338 -3.56 -7.39 -9.83
CA LEU A 338 -3.12 -6.02 -10.08
C LEU A 338 -3.18 -5.66 -11.57
N ASP A 339 -2.74 -6.56 -12.44
CA ASP A 339 -2.79 -6.36 -13.88
C ASP A 339 -4.23 -6.22 -14.39
N TYR A 340 -5.16 -7.06 -13.95
CA TYR A 340 -6.57 -6.92 -14.32
C TYR A 340 -7.19 -5.62 -13.80
N TYR A 341 -6.80 -5.19 -12.60
CA TYR A 341 -7.25 -3.91 -12.03
C TYR A 341 -6.76 -2.72 -12.88
N LEU A 342 -5.50 -2.74 -13.31
CA LEU A 342 -4.90 -1.68 -14.13
C LEU A 342 -5.35 -1.76 -15.61
N HIS A 343 -5.72 -2.95 -16.07
CA HIS A 343 -6.06 -3.28 -17.45
C HIS A 343 -7.38 -4.06 -17.53
N PRO A 344 -8.53 -3.43 -17.17
CA PRO A 344 -9.82 -4.11 -17.14
C PRO A 344 -10.25 -4.65 -18.51
N GLU A 345 -9.68 -4.14 -19.61
CA GLU A 345 -9.87 -4.66 -20.96
C GLU A 345 -9.35 -6.10 -21.16
N LYS A 346 -8.47 -6.59 -20.28
CA LYS A 346 -8.00 -7.98 -20.29
C LYS A 346 -9.06 -8.96 -19.77
N ILE A 347 -10.03 -8.45 -19.01
CA ILE A 347 -11.11 -9.26 -18.44
C ILE A 347 -12.13 -9.56 -19.55
N PRO A 348 -12.58 -10.82 -19.72
CA PRO A 348 -13.63 -11.16 -20.66
C PRO A 348 -14.86 -10.26 -20.51
N ASN A 349 -15.39 -9.78 -21.65
CA ASN A 349 -16.52 -8.83 -21.67
C ASN A 349 -17.68 -9.26 -20.77
N GLY A 350 -18.07 -8.36 -19.86
CA GLY A 350 -19.19 -8.55 -18.95
C GLY A 350 -18.88 -9.35 -17.69
N LYS A 351 -17.60 -9.72 -17.46
CA LYS A 351 -17.13 -10.29 -16.20
C LYS A 351 -16.34 -9.28 -15.35
N LYS A 352 -16.31 -9.51 -14.04
CA LYS A 352 -15.37 -8.93 -13.07
C LYS A 352 -14.30 -9.96 -12.71
N VAL A 353 -13.17 -9.53 -12.13
CA VAL A 353 -12.07 -10.46 -11.77
C VAL A 353 -12.51 -11.55 -10.81
N HIS A 354 -13.39 -11.23 -9.85
CA HIS A 354 -13.91 -12.26 -8.93
C HIS A 354 -14.81 -13.29 -9.61
N GLU A 355 -15.27 -13.02 -10.83
CA GLU A 355 -16.07 -13.95 -11.62
C GLU A 355 -15.22 -14.80 -12.57
N LEU A 356 -13.90 -14.56 -12.61
CA LEU A 356 -12.97 -15.38 -13.36
C LEU A 356 -12.80 -16.75 -12.67
N THR A 357 -12.88 -17.79 -13.47
CA THR A 357 -12.56 -19.16 -13.08
C THR A 357 -11.05 -19.38 -13.01
N MET A 358 -10.60 -20.44 -12.33
CA MET A 358 -9.18 -20.81 -12.28
C MET A 358 -8.61 -20.97 -13.69
N GLU A 359 -9.34 -21.64 -14.58
CA GLU A 359 -8.93 -21.86 -15.97
C GLU A 359 -8.79 -20.56 -16.76
N GLU A 360 -9.66 -19.58 -16.53
CA GLU A 360 -9.60 -18.29 -17.22
C GLU A 360 -8.40 -17.45 -16.78
N ALA A 361 -8.03 -17.51 -15.49
CA ALA A 361 -6.93 -16.73 -14.93
C ALA A 361 -5.56 -17.48 -14.96
N ALA A 362 -5.56 -18.79 -15.20
CA ALA A 362 -4.38 -19.64 -15.03
C ALA A 362 -3.14 -19.17 -15.81
N ASN A 363 -3.32 -18.78 -17.07
CA ASN A 363 -2.20 -18.38 -17.92
C ASN A 363 -1.53 -17.10 -17.40
N ASP A 364 -2.30 -16.13 -16.93
CA ASP A 364 -1.75 -14.87 -16.43
C ASP A 364 -1.08 -15.09 -15.06
N ILE A 365 -1.72 -15.88 -14.17
CA ILE A 365 -1.13 -16.24 -12.87
C ILE A 365 0.20 -16.96 -13.06
N GLU A 366 0.25 -17.99 -13.92
CA GLU A 366 1.48 -18.72 -14.25
C GLU A 366 2.53 -17.83 -14.90
N TYR A 367 2.12 -16.97 -15.84
CA TYR A 367 3.03 -16.03 -16.47
C TYR A 367 3.74 -15.17 -15.42
N TYR A 368 3.00 -14.52 -14.53
CA TYR A 368 3.61 -13.68 -13.49
C TYR A 368 4.41 -14.50 -12.47
N GLN A 369 3.91 -15.66 -12.05
CA GLN A 369 4.61 -16.54 -11.10
C GLN A 369 5.94 -17.04 -11.64
N THR A 370 6.08 -17.18 -12.96
CA THR A 370 7.28 -17.71 -13.61
C THR A 370 8.25 -16.61 -14.05
N HIS A 371 7.74 -15.44 -14.47
CA HIS A 371 8.57 -14.39 -15.08
C HIS A 371 9.15 -13.37 -14.10
N TRP A 372 8.73 -13.34 -12.84
CA TRP A 372 9.27 -12.39 -11.85
C TRP A 372 10.78 -12.51 -11.65
N ILE A 373 11.37 -13.68 -11.90
CA ILE A 373 12.82 -13.90 -11.81
C ILE A 373 13.61 -13.09 -12.84
N PHE A 374 12.96 -12.60 -13.90
CA PHE A 374 13.57 -11.73 -14.90
C PHE A 374 13.46 -10.25 -14.55
N ASP A 375 12.59 -9.91 -13.59
CA ASP A 375 12.53 -8.58 -13.01
C ASP A 375 13.60 -8.46 -11.92
N ILE A 376 14.74 -7.89 -12.31
CA ILE A 376 15.88 -7.78 -11.40
C ILE A 376 15.59 -6.85 -10.22
N ASP A 377 14.64 -5.92 -10.34
CA ASP A 377 14.23 -5.05 -9.24
C ASP A 377 13.51 -5.86 -8.17
N VAL A 378 12.59 -6.73 -8.58
CA VAL A 378 11.87 -7.66 -7.69
C VAL A 378 12.85 -8.58 -6.97
N VAL A 379 13.77 -9.22 -7.71
CA VAL A 379 14.78 -10.12 -7.12
C VAL A 379 15.65 -9.38 -6.11
N THR A 380 16.11 -8.18 -6.47
CA THR A 380 16.99 -7.38 -5.62
C THR A 380 16.27 -6.91 -4.35
N LYS A 381 15.03 -6.42 -4.46
CA LYS A 381 14.18 -6.02 -3.33
C LYS A 381 13.92 -7.19 -2.39
N GLY A 382 13.63 -8.38 -2.92
CA GLY A 382 13.50 -9.60 -2.13
C GLY A 382 14.76 -9.91 -1.32
N LEU A 383 15.94 -9.85 -1.96
CA LEU A 383 17.21 -10.09 -1.26
C LEU A 383 17.52 -9.01 -0.21
N MET A 384 17.22 -7.74 -0.49
CA MET A 384 17.36 -6.64 0.47
C MET A 384 16.44 -6.83 1.68
N LEU A 385 15.17 -7.17 1.44
CA LEU A 385 14.18 -7.43 2.48
C LEU A 385 14.62 -8.58 3.38
N PHE A 386 15.07 -9.70 2.79
CA PHE A 386 15.63 -10.82 3.52
C PHE A 386 16.82 -10.40 4.39
N SER A 387 17.74 -9.63 3.81
CA SER A 387 18.99 -9.19 4.46
C SER A 387 18.78 -8.11 5.52
N GLY A 388 17.55 -7.59 5.68
CA GLY A 388 17.26 -6.49 6.61
C GLY A 388 17.88 -5.17 6.17
N LEU A 389 18.02 -4.97 4.86
CA LEU A 389 18.59 -3.77 4.25
C LEU A 389 17.54 -2.79 3.75
N ILE A 390 16.26 -3.15 3.94
CA ILE A 390 15.12 -2.30 3.65
C ILE A 390 14.81 -1.42 4.86
N SER A 391 14.54 -0.15 4.59
CA SER A 391 14.02 0.82 5.56
C SER A 391 12.49 0.77 5.51
N PRO A 392 11.79 0.24 6.53
CA PRO A 392 10.33 0.15 6.52
C PRO A 392 9.68 1.51 6.28
N LYS A 393 10.24 2.57 6.87
CA LYS A 393 9.76 3.94 6.67
C LYS A 393 9.85 4.40 5.22
N ASP A 394 10.99 4.17 4.56
CA ASP A 394 11.15 4.63 3.16
C ASP A 394 10.27 3.82 2.21
N GLU A 395 10.08 2.52 2.47
CA GLU A 395 9.12 1.71 1.71
C GLU A 395 7.68 2.18 1.93
N PHE A 396 7.28 2.46 3.17
CA PHE A 396 5.94 2.95 3.45
C PHE A 396 5.67 4.30 2.78
N GLU A 397 6.61 5.24 2.85
CA GLU A 397 6.45 6.53 2.15
C GLU A 397 6.35 6.37 0.62
N PHE A 398 7.06 5.38 0.05
CA PHE A 398 6.90 5.03 -1.36
C PHE A 398 5.51 4.47 -1.66
N ILE A 399 5.06 3.48 -0.87
CA ILE A 399 3.75 2.85 -1.02
C ILE A 399 2.65 3.90 -0.88
N LYS A 400 2.69 4.67 0.21
CA LYS A 400 1.81 5.80 0.49
C LYS A 400 1.67 6.70 -0.73
N LYS A 401 2.79 7.17 -1.29
CA LYS A 401 2.79 7.99 -2.51
C LYS A 401 2.12 7.29 -3.70
N SER A 402 2.41 6.00 -3.91
CA SER A 402 1.82 5.23 -5.01
C SER A 402 0.30 5.09 -4.88
N LEU A 403 -0.18 4.70 -3.70
CA LEU A 403 -1.60 4.50 -3.42
C LEU A 403 -2.41 5.77 -3.60
N TYR A 404 -1.83 6.87 -3.15
CA TYR A 404 -2.34 8.20 -3.37
C TYR A 404 -2.47 8.60 -4.85
N GLU A 405 -1.54 8.17 -5.70
CA GLU A 405 -1.64 8.34 -7.16
C GLU A 405 -2.66 7.36 -7.80
N GLY A 406 -3.40 6.60 -6.99
CA GLY A 406 -4.35 5.60 -7.45
C GLY A 406 -3.69 4.33 -7.98
N LYS A 407 -2.44 4.05 -7.56
CA LYS A 407 -1.63 2.94 -8.06
C LYS A 407 -1.36 1.93 -6.92
N PRO A 408 -2.16 0.86 -6.81
CA PRO A 408 -1.86 -0.26 -5.94
C PRO A 408 -0.49 -0.86 -6.23
N VAL A 409 0.12 -1.47 -5.22
CA VAL A 409 1.49 -1.97 -5.26
C VAL A 409 1.58 -3.39 -4.72
N ILE A 410 2.44 -4.20 -5.33
CA ILE A 410 2.74 -5.52 -4.78
C ILE A 410 3.73 -5.34 -3.62
N VAL A 411 3.36 -5.88 -2.47
CA VAL A 411 4.16 -5.87 -1.24
C VAL A 411 4.59 -7.29 -0.91
N ALA A 412 5.90 -7.48 -0.72
CA ALA A 412 6.45 -8.71 -0.17
C ALA A 412 6.53 -8.61 1.35
N LEU A 413 5.91 -9.55 2.05
CA LEU A 413 5.94 -9.70 3.50
C LEU A 413 6.96 -10.78 3.86
N TYR A 414 7.90 -10.45 4.73
CA TYR A 414 8.93 -11.38 5.21
C TYR A 414 8.49 -12.07 6.51
N CYS A 415 8.42 -13.39 6.47
CA CYS A 415 7.92 -14.28 7.52
C CYS A 415 9.05 -15.24 7.95
N PRO A 416 9.88 -14.87 8.96
CA PRO A 416 11.07 -15.63 9.34
C PRO A 416 10.79 -17.07 9.80
N GLU A 417 9.57 -17.34 10.26
CA GLU A 417 9.16 -18.63 10.83
C GLU A 417 8.68 -19.64 9.77
N ALA A 418 8.37 -19.20 8.54
CA ALA A 418 7.95 -20.06 7.42
C ALA A 418 8.95 -21.21 7.17
N TYR A 419 10.21 -20.88 7.41
CA TYR A 419 11.36 -21.74 7.32
C TYR A 419 11.25 -23.02 8.20
N GLN A 420 10.71 -22.93 9.42
CA GLN A 420 10.69 -24.06 10.37
C GLN A 420 9.56 -25.07 10.12
N LEU A 421 8.46 -24.63 9.51
CA LEU A 421 7.25 -25.43 9.34
C LEU A 421 7.23 -26.23 8.02
N LEU A 422 7.87 -25.71 6.96
CA LEU A 422 7.81 -26.32 5.64
C LEU A 422 9.11 -27.04 5.22
N GLY A 423 10.17 -26.97 6.03
CA GLY A 423 11.47 -27.59 5.70
C GLY A 423 12.19 -26.90 4.52
N ILE A 424 11.73 -25.71 4.13
CA ILE A 424 12.19 -25.00 2.95
C ILE A 424 13.24 -23.99 3.38
N SER A 425 14.46 -24.20 2.91
CA SER A 425 15.55 -23.25 3.00
C SER A 425 15.34 -22.15 1.95
N PHE A 426 14.41 -21.25 2.22
CA PHE A 426 14.14 -20.03 1.45
C PHE A 426 13.52 -19.00 2.41
N PRO A 427 13.78 -17.70 2.27
CA PRO A 427 13.12 -16.70 3.08
C PRO A 427 11.61 -16.81 2.86
N GLY A 428 10.84 -17.05 3.92
CA GLY A 428 9.39 -17.09 3.83
C GLY A 428 8.86 -15.75 3.36
N PHE A 429 8.55 -15.63 2.08
CA PHE A 429 7.88 -14.45 1.54
C PHE A 429 6.42 -14.77 1.28
N HIS A 430 5.58 -13.79 1.55
CA HIS A 430 4.20 -13.79 1.14
C HIS A 430 3.91 -12.50 0.39
N ASN A 431 3.30 -12.60 -0.79
CA ASN A 431 3.06 -11.45 -1.65
C ASN A 431 1.59 -11.10 -1.65
N VAL A 432 1.30 -9.82 -1.43
CA VAL A 432 -0.03 -9.24 -1.39
C VAL A 432 -0.06 -7.99 -2.27
N VAL A 433 -1.25 -7.51 -2.62
CA VAL A 433 -1.43 -6.21 -3.27
C VAL A 433 -1.96 -5.22 -2.26
N GLU A 434 -1.16 -4.24 -1.88
CA GLU A 434 -1.63 -3.11 -1.09
C GLU A 434 -2.31 -2.10 -2.00
N TYR A 435 -3.49 -1.64 -1.61
CA TYR A 435 -4.32 -0.79 -2.47
C TYR A 435 -4.92 0.42 -1.74
N LYS A 436 -4.86 0.43 -0.40
CA LYS A 436 -5.33 1.52 0.44
C LYS A 436 -4.63 1.45 1.80
N PHE A 437 -4.48 2.58 2.48
CA PHE A 437 -4.08 2.63 3.87
C PHE A 437 -4.86 3.72 4.62
N GLU A 438 -4.86 3.66 5.95
CA GLU A 438 -5.45 4.66 6.84
C GLU A 438 -4.49 4.98 7.98
N GLU A 439 -4.24 6.26 8.23
CA GLU A 439 -3.39 6.72 9.33
C GLU A 439 -4.24 7.18 10.52
N TYR A 440 -3.83 6.72 11.71
CA TYR A 440 -4.36 7.01 13.05
C TYR A 440 -3.23 7.57 13.93
N GLU A 441 -3.54 8.03 15.16
CA GLU A 441 -2.58 8.74 16.06
C GLU A 441 -1.29 7.99 16.29
N ASP A 442 -1.43 6.72 16.60
CA ASP A 442 -0.37 5.80 16.96
C ASP A 442 -0.21 4.66 15.95
N GLU A 443 -1.15 4.51 15.02
CA GLU A 443 -1.18 3.38 14.09
C GLU A 443 -1.44 3.74 12.63
N ILE A 444 -1.00 2.85 11.74
CA ILE A 444 -1.34 2.86 10.31
C ILE A 444 -1.97 1.51 10.00
N ILE A 445 -3.08 1.51 9.27
CA ILE A 445 -3.84 0.34 8.84
C ILE A 445 -3.72 0.23 7.33
N ASP A 446 -3.02 -0.80 6.85
CA ASP A 446 -2.98 -1.12 5.43
C ASP A 446 -4.12 -2.06 5.04
N TYR A 447 -4.62 -1.86 3.82
CA TYR A 447 -5.62 -2.69 3.19
C TYR A 447 -4.98 -3.39 2.00
N VAL A 448 -4.96 -4.73 2.07
CA VAL A 448 -4.34 -5.57 1.06
C VAL A 448 -5.32 -6.56 0.46
N TYR A 449 -5.13 -6.90 -0.81
CA TYR A 449 -5.58 -8.16 -1.35
C TYR A 449 -4.54 -9.22 -1.05
N ASP A 450 -4.93 -10.16 -0.20
CA ASP A 450 -4.18 -11.35 0.08
C ASP A 450 -4.80 -12.55 -0.66
N PRO A 451 -4.09 -13.17 -1.62
CA PRO A 451 -4.62 -14.31 -2.35
C PRO A 451 -4.77 -15.57 -1.46
N ASN A 452 -4.16 -15.65 -0.28
CA ASN A 452 -4.34 -16.78 0.66
C ASN A 452 -5.65 -16.73 1.46
N TYR A 453 -6.32 -15.58 1.51
CA TYR A 453 -7.48 -15.40 2.39
C TYR A 453 -8.66 -14.80 1.64
N GLU A 454 -9.63 -15.65 1.33
CA GLU A 454 -10.83 -15.21 0.62
C GLU A 454 -11.75 -14.34 1.51
N ASN A 455 -11.79 -14.58 2.84
CA ASN A 455 -12.86 -14.11 3.73
C ASN A 455 -12.58 -14.10 5.27
N GLN A 456 -11.34 -14.03 5.76
CA GLN A 456 -11.14 -13.95 7.23
C GLN A 456 -11.41 -12.54 7.76
N TYR A 457 -12.65 -12.34 8.25
CA TYR A 457 -13.09 -11.25 9.11
C TYR A 457 -12.21 -11.18 10.36
N TYR A 458 -11.33 -10.20 10.45
CA TYR A 458 -10.90 -9.67 11.74
C TYR A 458 -11.75 -8.43 12.02
N GLU A 459 -12.49 -8.50 13.12
CA GLU A 459 -13.53 -7.56 13.55
C GLU A 459 -13.03 -6.09 13.48
N LEU A 460 -13.53 -5.31 12.50
CA LEU A 460 -13.71 -3.84 12.50
C LEU A 460 -14.21 -3.35 11.10
N GLY A 461 -15.40 -3.78 10.68
CA GLY A 461 -16.17 -3.04 9.66
C GLY A 461 -15.77 -3.18 8.17
N GLY A 462 -15.62 -4.41 7.68
CA GLY A 462 -15.99 -4.72 6.28
C GLY A 462 -14.92 -4.65 5.19
N SER A 463 -13.64 -4.45 5.50
CA SER A 463 -12.53 -4.54 4.53
C SER A 463 -11.36 -5.38 5.05
N LYS A 464 -10.57 -5.86 4.07
CA LYS A 464 -9.63 -7.01 4.04
C LYS A 464 -8.40 -6.85 4.99
N ILE A 465 -7.71 -7.97 5.24
CA ILE A 465 -6.72 -8.20 6.33
C ILE A 465 -5.78 -7.02 6.58
N ILE A 466 -5.73 -6.65 7.87
CA ILE A 466 -5.00 -5.52 8.44
C ILE A 466 -3.65 -6.00 8.99
N TYR A 467 -2.56 -5.33 8.64
CA TYR A 467 -1.44 -5.21 9.58
C TYR A 467 -1.30 -3.77 10.05
N LYS A 468 -1.04 -3.65 11.35
CA LYS A 468 -0.90 -2.37 12.04
C LYS A 468 0.55 -1.98 12.04
N TYR A 469 0.87 -0.72 11.80
CA TYR A 469 2.18 -0.19 12.18
C TYR A 469 2.06 0.62 13.46
N PHE A 470 3.12 0.64 14.26
CA PHE A 470 3.23 1.64 15.31
C PHE A 470 4.12 2.76 14.80
N ILE A 471 3.61 3.99 14.84
CA ILE A 471 4.37 5.18 14.45
C ILE A 471 5.35 5.50 15.59
N ASP A 472 6.49 4.82 15.57
CA ASP A 472 7.72 5.18 16.29
C ASP A 472 8.77 5.73 15.30
N ASP A 473 9.95 6.12 15.77
CA ASP A 473 11.03 6.64 14.90
C ASP A 473 11.46 5.66 13.78
N THR A 474 11.06 4.38 13.87
CA THR A 474 11.50 3.28 12.98
C THR A 474 10.39 2.64 12.13
N LEU A 475 9.11 2.95 12.37
CA LEU A 475 7.94 2.30 11.78
C LEU A 475 7.99 0.77 11.97
N THR A 476 7.45 0.30 13.09
CA THR A 476 7.46 -1.13 13.41
C THR A 476 6.20 -1.81 12.88
N MET A 477 6.37 -2.83 12.02
CA MET A 477 5.26 -3.69 11.58
C MET A 477 4.73 -4.51 12.76
N GLY A 478 3.43 -4.44 12.97
CA GLY A 478 2.68 -5.20 13.96
C GLY A 478 2.54 -6.67 13.56
N TYR A 479 1.47 -7.32 14.01
CA TYR A 479 1.27 -8.74 13.78
C TYR A 479 0.51 -8.98 12.47
N TYR A 480 1.21 -9.51 11.46
CA TYR A 480 0.61 -10.16 10.31
C TYR A 480 0.88 -11.66 10.36
N TYR A 481 -0.15 -12.47 10.12
CA TYR A 481 -0.02 -13.93 10.09
C TYR A 481 -0.49 -14.48 8.76
N VAL A 482 0.31 -15.39 8.18
CA VAL A 482 -0.05 -16.22 7.03
C VAL A 482 -0.12 -17.67 7.51
N GLY A 483 -1.31 -18.19 7.71
CA GLY A 483 -1.56 -19.36 8.55
C GLY A 483 -1.01 -19.11 9.96
N ASP A 484 -0.05 -19.95 10.37
CA ASP A 484 0.65 -19.83 11.66
C ASP A 484 1.95 -19.02 11.58
N LEU A 485 2.28 -18.44 10.42
CA LEU A 485 3.56 -17.80 10.16
C LEU A 485 3.50 -16.31 10.47
N LYS A 486 4.30 -15.84 11.42
CA LYS A 486 4.41 -14.42 11.72
C LYS A 486 5.31 -13.73 10.70
N CYS A 487 4.80 -12.67 10.08
CA CYS A 487 5.60 -11.77 9.26
C CYS A 487 6.09 -10.57 10.09
N THR A 488 7.31 -10.11 9.81
CA THR A 488 8.01 -9.11 10.63
C THR A 488 8.56 -7.91 9.86
N ARG A 489 8.61 -7.97 8.53
CA ARG A 489 9.07 -6.89 7.65
C ARG A 489 8.31 -6.92 6.33
N PHE A 490 8.36 -5.82 5.59
CA PHE A 490 7.77 -5.71 4.27
C PHE A 490 8.66 -4.88 3.34
N ALA A 491 8.44 -5.01 2.03
CA ALA A 491 8.97 -4.11 1.02
C ALA A 491 8.01 -4.02 -0.17
N SER A 492 7.92 -2.84 -0.77
CA SER A 492 7.33 -2.72 -2.10
C SER A 492 8.24 -3.43 -3.09
N LEU A 493 7.64 -4.30 -3.92
CA LEU A 493 8.33 -4.95 -5.04
C LEU A 493 8.40 -4.05 -6.28
N THR A 494 7.96 -2.80 -6.14
CA THR A 494 8.09 -1.75 -7.14
C THR A 494 8.86 -0.56 -6.57
N GLY A 495 9.41 0.29 -7.44
CA GLY A 495 10.12 1.51 -7.05
C GLY A 495 11.64 1.44 -7.22
N ALA A 496 12.34 2.45 -6.74
CA ALA A 496 13.79 2.54 -6.89
C ALA A 496 14.51 1.43 -6.11
N VAL A 497 15.56 0.88 -6.71
CA VAL A 497 16.35 -0.24 -6.15
C VAL A 497 17.81 0.16 -5.98
N ASP A 498 18.36 -0.16 -4.80
CA ASP A 498 19.79 -0.06 -4.54
C ASP A 498 20.51 -1.37 -4.91
N TYR A 499 21.17 -1.38 -6.05
CA TYR A 499 21.94 -2.54 -6.51
C TYR A 499 23.26 -2.76 -5.78
N SER A 500 23.65 -1.90 -4.83
CA SER A 500 24.90 -2.05 -4.06
C SER A 500 24.96 -3.34 -3.23
N ILE A 501 23.82 -3.99 -2.99
CA ILE A 501 23.78 -5.32 -2.38
C ILE A 501 24.55 -6.37 -3.20
N TRP A 502 24.59 -6.21 -4.53
CA TRP A 502 25.31 -7.09 -5.45
C TRP A 502 26.80 -6.78 -5.53
N ASP A 503 27.24 -5.61 -5.06
CA ASP A 503 28.65 -5.22 -5.05
C ASP A 503 29.46 -5.91 -3.96
N LYS A 504 28.83 -6.58 -3.00
CA LYS A 504 29.53 -7.29 -1.93
C LYS A 504 28.79 -8.57 -1.56
N ILE A 505 28.97 -9.62 -2.33
CA ILE A 505 28.27 -10.89 -2.15
C ILE A 505 29.22 -12.08 -2.32
N LEU A 506 29.00 -13.13 -1.52
CA LEU A 506 29.74 -14.39 -1.60
C LEU A 506 28.77 -15.51 -1.93
N TYR A 507 29.07 -16.27 -2.97
CA TYR A 507 28.34 -17.46 -3.37
C TYR A 507 29.17 -18.70 -3.10
N ILE A 508 28.52 -19.75 -2.61
CA ILE A 508 29.09 -21.10 -2.45
C ILE A 508 28.05 -22.07 -3.02
N LEU A 509 28.32 -22.57 -4.21
CA LEU A 509 27.48 -23.51 -4.95
C LEU A 509 28.13 -24.87 -4.94
N VAL A 510 27.40 -25.92 -4.58
CA VAL A 510 27.91 -27.30 -4.56
C VAL A 510 26.94 -28.22 -5.30
N HIS A 511 27.46 -28.93 -6.29
CA HIS A 511 26.78 -30.03 -6.97
C HIS A 511 27.29 -31.35 -6.41
N SER A 512 26.51 -32.04 -5.59
CA SER A 512 26.84 -33.36 -5.03
C SER A 512 25.78 -33.82 -4.03
N PRO A 513 25.72 -35.13 -3.70
CA PRO A 513 25.09 -35.60 -2.46
C PRO A 513 25.91 -35.21 -1.22
N VAL A 514 26.15 -33.92 -0.97
CA VAL A 514 26.79 -33.43 0.26
C VAL A 514 25.86 -32.52 1.04
N GLU A 515 26.06 -32.49 2.35
CA GLU A 515 25.57 -31.43 3.22
C GLU A 515 26.62 -30.32 3.30
N LEU A 516 26.20 -29.10 2.98
CA LEU A 516 27.04 -27.91 3.03
C LEU A 516 26.85 -27.17 4.35
N HIS A 517 27.97 -26.88 5.02
CA HIS A 517 28.04 -26.00 6.17
C HIS A 517 29.06 -24.89 5.91
N VAL A 518 28.70 -23.66 6.29
CA VAL A 518 29.53 -22.48 6.11
C VAL A 518 29.68 -21.76 7.44
N TYR A 519 30.91 -21.48 7.84
CA TYR A 519 31.25 -20.71 9.01
C TYR A 519 31.89 -19.39 8.61
N ASN A 520 31.36 -18.29 9.13
CA ASN A 520 31.91 -16.96 8.90
C ASN A 520 33.23 -16.75 9.70
N PRO A 521 33.95 -15.63 9.51
CA PRO A 521 35.21 -15.37 10.22
C PRO A 521 35.11 -15.33 11.75
N GLN A 522 33.91 -15.18 12.30
CA GLN A 522 33.61 -15.20 13.74
C GLN A 522 33.19 -16.59 14.24
N GLY A 523 33.18 -17.60 13.36
CA GLY A 523 32.76 -18.95 13.68
C GLY A 523 31.25 -19.17 13.73
N LYS A 524 30.44 -18.18 13.30
CA LYS A 524 28.98 -18.35 13.19
C LYS A 524 28.65 -19.24 12.01
N HIS A 525 27.63 -20.09 12.14
CA HIS A 525 27.29 -21.16 11.20
C HIS A 525 26.03 -20.85 10.34
N VAL A 526 26.08 -21.27 9.07
CA VAL A 526 24.95 -21.43 8.16
C VAL A 526 25.00 -22.84 7.56
N GLY A 527 23.94 -23.62 7.71
CA GLY A 527 23.85 -24.98 7.17
C GLY A 527 22.82 -25.83 7.92
N LEU A 528 22.51 -27.02 7.42
CA LEU A 528 21.65 -27.96 8.13
C LEU A 528 22.35 -28.45 9.40
N LYS A 529 21.60 -28.68 10.48
CA LYS A 529 22.06 -29.28 11.72
C LYS A 529 20.92 -30.10 12.30
N GLU A 530 21.12 -31.41 12.40
CA GLU A 530 20.06 -32.34 12.81
C GLU A 530 18.79 -32.21 11.93
N GLY A 531 18.99 -31.99 10.63
CA GLY A 531 17.91 -31.80 9.64
C GLY A 531 17.24 -30.42 9.69
N LYS A 532 17.70 -29.50 10.55
CA LYS A 532 17.20 -28.12 10.63
C LYS A 532 18.29 -27.15 10.19
N LEU A 533 18.04 -26.36 9.16
CA LEU A 533 18.85 -25.21 8.81
C LEU A 533 19.04 -24.27 10.03
N GLU A 534 20.30 -24.06 10.37
CA GLU A 534 20.77 -23.08 11.32
C GLU A 534 21.32 -21.89 10.52
N THR A 535 20.87 -20.67 10.81
CA THR A 535 21.37 -19.42 10.19
C THR A 535 21.77 -18.42 11.27
N GLN A 536 23.02 -18.50 11.75
CA GLN A 536 23.52 -17.62 12.81
C GLN A 536 23.97 -16.23 12.29
N PHE A 537 23.96 -16.05 10.96
CA PHE A 537 24.21 -14.79 10.28
C PHE A 537 23.37 -14.72 8.98
N PRO A 538 23.13 -13.52 8.40
CA PRO A 538 22.33 -13.37 7.19
C PRO A 538 22.95 -14.12 6.00
N ALA A 539 22.25 -15.15 5.52
CA ALA A 539 22.63 -15.91 4.33
C ALA A 539 21.40 -16.62 3.75
N VAL A 540 21.27 -16.61 2.43
CA VAL A 540 20.31 -17.45 1.72
C VAL A 540 20.94 -18.83 1.60
N TYR A 541 20.27 -19.87 2.07
CA TYR A 541 20.66 -21.27 1.88
C TYR A 541 19.55 -21.92 1.07
N ILE A 542 19.84 -22.55 -0.06
CA ILE A 542 18.86 -23.28 -0.88
C ILE A 542 19.42 -24.65 -1.20
N GLN A 543 18.67 -25.70 -0.87
CA GLN A 543 18.99 -27.08 -1.25
C GLN A 543 17.89 -27.61 -2.16
N ASP A 544 18.30 -28.20 -3.28
CA ASP A 544 17.44 -28.93 -4.21
C ASP A 544 17.99 -30.35 -4.38
N GLU A 545 17.26 -31.33 -3.84
CA GLU A 545 17.68 -32.73 -3.85
C GLU A 545 17.55 -33.37 -5.24
N GLU A 546 16.61 -32.90 -6.07
CA GLU A 546 16.38 -33.42 -7.42
C GLU A 546 17.55 -33.03 -8.35
N GLU A 547 18.02 -31.79 -8.24
CA GLU A 547 19.18 -31.27 -8.98
C GLU A 547 20.51 -31.69 -8.33
N GLY A 548 20.48 -32.15 -7.07
CA GLY A 548 21.67 -32.46 -6.28
C GLY A 548 22.52 -31.22 -6.01
N VAL A 549 21.87 -30.07 -5.77
CA VAL A 549 22.51 -28.76 -5.63
C VAL A 549 22.26 -28.16 -4.25
N THR A 550 23.30 -27.60 -3.65
CA THR A 550 23.17 -26.70 -2.51
C THR A 550 23.87 -25.37 -2.79
N LEU A 551 23.17 -24.27 -2.56
CA LEU A 551 23.65 -22.91 -2.77
C LEU A 551 23.57 -22.13 -1.46
N VAL A 552 24.67 -21.49 -1.09
CA VAL A 552 24.72 -20.49 -0.02
C VAL A 552 25.11 -19.14 -0.61
N VAL A 553 24.31 -18.11 -0.34
CA VAL A 553 24.55 -16.73 -0.75
C VAL A 553 24.63 -15.83 0.48
N ILE A 554 25.76 -15.18 0.66
CA ILE A 554 26.05 -14.32 1.81
C ILE A 554 26.12 -12.87 1.32
N PRO A 555 25.02 -12.10 1.46
CA PRO A 555 25.02 -10.68 1.14
C PRO A 555 25.87 -9.92 2.17
N ARG A 556 26.57 -8.88 1.71
CA ARG A 556 27.47 -8.03 2.52
C ARG A 556 28.46 -8.81 3.37
N TYR A 557 29.09 -9.84 2.79
CA TYR A 557 30.03 -10.70 3.50
C TYR A 557 31.11 -9.91 4.27
N GLU A 558 31.53 -10.46 5.40
CA GLU A 558 32.65 -9.94 6.19
C GLU A 558 33.99 -10.35 5.58
N THR A 559 34.98 -9.47 5.62
CA THR A 559 36.34 -9.82 5.17
C THR A 559 36.98 -10.79 6.15
N GLY A 560 37.82 -11.69 5.66
CA GLY A 560 38.46 -12.71 6.48
C GLY A 560 38.29 -14.12 5.95
N LYS A 561 38.43 -15.10 6.84
CA LYS A 561 38.49 -16.53 6.51
C LYS A 561 37.15 -17.20 6.81
N TYR A 562 36.46 -17.65 5.77
CA TYR A 562 35.31 -18.54 5.90
C TYR A 562 35.79 -19.98 5.93
N THR A 563 35.16 -20.80 6.76
CA THR A 563 35.38 -22.26 6.75
C THR A 563 34.18 -22.91 6.10
N ILE A 564 34.43 -23.75 5.11
CA ILE A 564 33.41 -24.50 4.38
C ILE A 564 33.62 -25.96 4.71
N LYS A 565 32.60 -26.61 5.24
CA LYS A 565 32.59 -28.03 5.57
C LYS A 565 31.59 -28.74 4.68
N LEU A 566 32.06 -29.77 4.00
CA LEU A 566 31.23 -30.69 3.21
C LEU A 566 31.12 -32.00 3.99
N VAL A 567 29.91 -32.55 4.10
CA VAL A 567 29.67 -33.88 4.68
C VAL A 567 29.03 -34.76 3.61
N GLY A 568 29.65 -35.89 3.28
CA GLY A 568 29.11 -36.81 2.29
C GLY A 568 27.80 -37.44 2.77
N LYS A 569 26.69 -37.19 2.07
CA LYS A 569 25.43 -37.94 2.29
C LYS A 569 25.51 -39.33 1.64
N GLU A 570 26.24 -39.43 0.53
CA GLU A 570 26.55 -40.64 -0.22
C GLU A 570 27.96 -40.54 -0.81
N SER A 571 28.56 -41.68 -1.19
CA SER A 571 29.85 -41.67 -1.90
C SER A 571 29.66 -41.17 -3.32
N GLY A 572 30.41 -40.14 -3.72
CA GLY A 572 30.28 -39.56 -5.05
C GLY A 572 31.23 -38.42 -5.34
N ARG A 573 31.10 -37.89 -6.56
CA ARG A 573 31.83 -36.68 -6.97
C ARG A 573 31.08 -35.44 -6.51
N TYR A 574 31.84 -34.41 -6.17
CA TYR A 574 31.31 -33.07 -6.00
C TYR A 574 32.02 -32.05 -6.88
N ASN A 575 31.28 -31.01 -7.23
CA ASN A 575 31.80 -29.80 -7.83
C ASN A 575 31.37 -28.60 -6.99
N MET A 576 32.33 -27.89 -6.40
CA MET A 576 32.08 -26.70 -5.59
C MET A 576 32.63 -25.46 -6.29
N THR A 577 31.76 -24.49 -6.54
CA THR A 577 32.10 -23.16 -7.06
C THR A 577 31.91 -22.11 -5.97
N ILE A 578 32.97 -21.37 -5.68
CA ILE A 578 32.96 -20.24 -4.74
C ILE A 578 33.22 -18.97 -5.54
N ALA A 579 32.34 -17.99 -5.43
CA ALA A 579 32.47 -16.71 -6.12
C ALA A 579 32.30 -15.53 -5.14
N SER A 580 33.27 -14.61 -5.10
CA SER A 580 33.11 -13.32 -4.44
C SER A 580 32.91 -12.21 -5.48
N VAL A 581 32.00 -11.28 -5.18
CA VAL A 581 31.84 -10.03 -5.91
C VAL A 581 32.20 -8.88 -4.99
N PHE A 582 33.07 -7.98 -5.44
CA PHE A 582 33.49 -6.78 -4.73
C PHE A 582 33.58 -5.59 -5.68
N ASN A 583 32.72 -4.58 -5.50
CA ASN A 583 32.65 -3.37 -6.32
C ASN A 583 32.66 -3.68 -7.84
N GLY A 584 31.75 -4.53 -8.29
CA GLY A 584 31.65 -4.99 -9.67
C GLY A 584 32.75 -5.96 -10.16
N ILE A 585 33.75 -6.29 -9.34
CA ILE A 585 34.80 -7.27 -9.68
C ILE A 585 34.41 -8.65 -9.15
N THR A 586 34.48 -9.65 -10.01
CA THR A 586 34.17 -11.05 -9.68
C THR A 586 35.46 -11.88 -9.58
N TYR A 587 35.60 -12.63 -8.48
CA TYR A 587 36.59 -13.68 -8.32
C TYR A 587 35.88 -15.01 -8.15
N GLU A 588 36.19 -16.00 -8.99
CA GLU A 588 35.52 -17.29 -8.98
C GLU A 588 36.53 -18.43 -8.98
N LYS A 589 36.28 -19.45 -8.16
CA LYS A 589 37.12 -20.64 -8.06
C LYS A 589 36.26 -21.88 -7.95
N THR A 590 36.56 -22.84 -8.83
CA THR A 590 35.94 -24.16 -8.83
C THR A 590 36.90 -25.21 -8.27
N VAL A 591 36.38 -26.09 -7.43
CA VAL A 591 37.06 -27.23 -6.81
C VAL A 591 36.28 -28.49 -7.14
N LEU A 592 37.01 -29.51 -7.59
CA LEU A 592 36.47 -30.84 -7.88
C LEU A 592 37.04 -31.83 -6.87
N GLY A 593 36.21 -32.74 -6.38
CA GLY A 593 36.63 -33.79 -5.47
C GLY A 593 35.70 -34.99 -5.48
N GLU A 594 36.08 -36.00 -4.69
CA GLU A 594 35.31 -37.20 -4.40
C GLU A 594 35.21 -37.29 -2.87
N ILE A 595 34.03 -37.60 -2.35
CA ILE A 595 33.78 -37.68 -0.92
C ILE A 595 33.00 -38.97 -0.64
N ASP A 596 33.40 -39.71 0.38
CA ASP A 596 32.67 -40.88 0.84
C ASP A 596 31.50 -40.51 1.75
N LYS A 597 30.54 -41.41 1.88
CA LYS A 597 29.45 -41.25 2.84
C LYS A 597 30.00 -41.06 4.25
N ASP A 598 29.47 -40.06 4.96
CA ASP A 598 29.85 -39.63 6.30
C ASP A 598 31.28 -39.08 6.42
N GLU A 599 32.03 -38.96 5.31
CA GLU A 599 33.31 -38.28 5.26
C GLU A 599 33.11 -36.76 5.36
N GLU A 600 34.06 -36.10 6.01
CA GLU A 600 34.08 -34.64 6.13
C GLU A 600 35.28 -34.05 5.39
N GLU A 601 35.01 -33.12 4.48
CA GLU A 601 36.04 -32.32 3.85
C GLU A 601 35.94 -30.85 4.24
N TYR A 602 37.09 -30.19 4.33
CA TYR A 602 37.18 -28.81 4.78
C TYR A 602 37.94 -27.94 3.80
N TYR A 603 37.38 -26.77 3.55
CA TYR A 603 37.93 -25.73 2.69
C TYR A 603 37.93 -24.40 3.42
N THR A 604 38.84 -23.53 3.03
CA THR A 604 38.84 -22.14 3.50
C THR A 604 38.75 -21.19 2.33
N ALA A 605 37.81 -20.27 2.41
CA ALA A 605 37.67 -19.14 1.49
C ALA A 605 38.13 -17.89 2.21
N SER A 606 39.36 -17.45 1.93
CA SER A 606 39.92 -16.22 2.48
C SER A 606 39.64 -15.06 1.53
N ILE A 607 39.00 -14.02 2.03
CA ILE A 607 38.60 -12.85 1.25
C ILE A 607 39.30 -11.59 1.80
N SER A 608 40.07 -10.91 0.95
CA SER A 608 40.78 -9.68 1.32
C SER A 608 39.86 -8.46 1.44
N GLN A 609 40.41 -7.32 1.88
CA GLN A 609 39.66 -6.05 1.92
C GLN A 609 39.26 -5.57 0.51
N GLU A 610 40.02 -5.96 -0.51
CA GLU A 610 39.77 -5.71 -1.92
C GLU A 610 38.91 -6.79 -2.58
N GLY A 611 38.38 -7.74 -1.80
CA GLY A 611 37.50 -8.80 -2.29
C GLY A 611 38.18 -10.00 -2.95
N VAL A 612 39.52 -10.03 -3.00
CA VAL A 612 40.28 -11.11 -3.62
C VAL A 612 40.01 -12.43 -2.90
N LEU A 613 39.54 -13.42 -3.65
CA LEU A 613 39.24 -14.76 -3.16
C LEU A 613 40.44 -15.70 -3.28
N LYS A 614 40.78 -16.37 -2.18
CA LYS A 614 41.71 -17.51 -2.16
C LYS A 614 41.03 -18.71 -1.52
N VAL A 615 40.98 -19.84 -2.23
CA VAL A 615 40.38 -21.09 -1.75
C VAL A 615 41.46 -22.15 -1.55
N GLU A 616 41.52 -22.74 -0.36
CA GLU A 616 42.50 -23.77 0.00
C GLU A 616 41.84 -24.93 0.77
N PRO A 617 42.16 -26.20 0.46
CA PRO A 617 41.79 -27.32 1.33
C PRO A 617 42.52 -27.20 2.66
N VAL A 618 41.89 -27.66 3.74
CA VAL A 618 42.46 -27.67 5.10
C VAL A 618 42.25 -29.03 5.74
N THR A 619 43.20 -29.44 6.58
CA THR A 619 43.00 -30.63 7.40
C THR A 619 42.16 -30.28 8.64
N PRO A 620 41.34 -31.22 9.18
CA PRO A 620 40.51 -30.96 10.35
C PRO A 620 41.30 -30.43 11.57
N THR A 621 42.56 -30.82 11.70
CA THR A 621 43.49 -30.36 12.76
C THR A 621 43.91 -28.90 12.66
N GLU A 622 43.69 -28.23 11.53
CA GLU A 622 44.03 -26.82 11.30
C GLU A 622 42.83 -25.89 11.51
N ILE A 623 41.67 -26.45 11.85
CA ILE A 623 40.47 -25.72 12.21
C ILE A 623 40.57 -25.44 13.70
N PRO A 624 40.61 -24.17 14.15
CA PRO A 624 40.55 -23.90 15.58
C PRO A 624 39.27 -24.55 16.10
N GLU A 625 39.38 -25.51 17.03
CA GLU A 625 38.24 -26.03 17.76
C GLU A 625 37.54 -24.80 18.38
N PHE A 626 36.41 -24.40 17.79
CA PHE A 626 35.53 -23.41 18.38
C PHE A 626 34.82 -24.08 19.56
N THR A 627 35.60 -24.33 20.60
CA THR A 627 35.06 -24.74 21.88
C THR A 627 34.29 -23.55 22.46
N PRO A 628 33.07 -23.75 23.00
CA PRO A 628 32.25 -22.69 23.59
C PRO A 628 32.79 -22.20 24.95
N PHE A 629 34.12 -22.12 25.13
CA PHE A 629 34.76 -21.76 26.40
C PHE A 629 34.85 -20.25 26.68
N GLY A 630 34.34 -19.40 25.77
CA GLY A 630 34.37 -17.93 25.93
C GLY A 630 33.46 -17.37 27.05
N VAL A 631 32.47 -18.12 27.53
CA VAL A 631 31.54 -17.64 28.57
C VAL A 631 32.04 -17.92 29.99
N MET A 632 32.92 -18.91 30.19
CA MET A 632 33.30 -19.34 31.54
C MET A 632 34.40 -18.48 32.19
N PHE A 633 35.19 -17.74 31.41
CA PHE A 633 36.28 -16.91 31.94
C PHE A 633 35.86 -15.51 32.40
N ILE A 634 34.72 -14.99 31.92
CA ILE A 634 34.18 -13.69 32.36
C ILE A 634 33.44 -13.83 33.71
N CYS A 635 32.84 -14.98 34.00
CA CYS A 635 32.20 -15.23 35.30
C CYS A 635 33.20 -15.39 36.46
N LEU A 636 34.45 -15.82 36.20
CA LEU A 636 35.48 -15.97 37.24
C LEU A 636 36.21 -14.66 37.58
N LEU A 637 36.28 -13.70 36.66
CA LEU A 637 36.85 -12.36 36.92
C LEU A 637 35.88 -11.45 37.69
N LEU A 638 34.56 -11.67 37.59
CA LEU A 638 33.56 -10.95 38.38
C LEU A 638 33.44 -11.44 39.84
N PHE A 639 33.92 -12.64 40.16
CA PHE A 639 33.92 -13.17 41.54
C PHE A 639 35.12 -12.73 42.39
N VAL A 640 36.17 -12.16 41.79
CA VAL A 640 37.39 -11.71 42.51
C VAL A 640 37.33 -10.21 42.90
N ILE A 641 36.41 -9.43 42.32
CA ILE A 641 36.28 -7.98 42.61
C ILE A 641 35.23 -7.67 43.70
N ILE A 642 34.45 -8.66 44.16
CA ILE A 642 33.51 -8.50 45.30
C ILE A 642 34.00 -9.28 46.53
N ARG A 643 35.16 -8.89 47.07
CA ARG A 643 35.50 -9.09 48.48
C ARG A 643 36.13 -7.82 49.04
N ARG A 644 35.31 -6.94 49.62
CA ARG A 644 35.77 -5.88 50.52
C ARG A 644 36.33 -6.51 51.80
N PRO A 645 37.51 -6.09 52.29
CA PRO A 645 37.86 -6.26 53.70
C PRO A 645 37.09 -5.24 54.56
N LYS A 646 36.88 -5.59 55.82
CA LYS A 646 36.33 -4.74 56.88
C LYS A 646 37.13 -3.44 57.08
#